data_AF-A0A0L0LP49-F1
#
_entry.id   AF-A0A0L0LP49-F1
#
_cell.length_a   1.000
_cell.length_b   1.000
_cell.length_c   1.000
_cell.angle_alpha   90.00
_cell.angle_beta   90.00
_cell.angle_gamma   90.00
#
_symmetry.space_group_name_H-M   'P 1'
#
loop_
_entity.id
_entity.type
_entity.pdbx_description
1 polymer ?
#
loop_
_entity_poly.entity_id
_entity_poly.type
_entity_poly.pdbx_seq_one_letter_code
_entity_poly.pdbx_strand_id
1 'polypeptide(L)'
;MSTKAIIFDLDGTLSESKSAVTPAMGAVLAKLLTTHPVAVMSGGAWHQFERQLLPAFPKNANFKNLSLFPVSAGYCYQFTNGGWSLIYDNSFSDAERREVLRALDDAMAKTGFSNPPERTWGERIEDRGAEVTFSALGQEAPPAEKKAWDPDRKKRQPLFDELVKRLPHYFIRMNAATSIDITKEGISKAYGIRKFSQMISTPVSEMLYVGDALFAGGNDEVVKETGIKTRQVSGPLETASAIDEILGSEGSETSLMETLRESFKGDLSVDAVERKKYSRDTSLFTRTPSLVAYPKDADDVSTLVRVVGEAKQHGEQVSVTARAAGTDMSGGPLTNSVVAVFTKYMNRIGPVSEKEATTEPGAYYRDFEKETLKHHAILPSYPASRSIAGMGGIVNNDSGGERTLEYGKTRRYIEAVDVVLSDGSQATFKELGPDELLEKKKQDNLEGEIYRRMTKLLIENRGVIQTAEPHISKNSAGYALWDVMDFQNGTMNLAKLICGAQGTLALTTSMTLSLVKPKEHRAMLIVFLSDIAHLPEIVHRVIKHNPESFESYDDHTFNLAIRFLPQMLSQMGLARAVRLGLSFLPEVSLVLRGGVPKLVLMAEFSDDSADAAFRRAKDAQMELEDMKLPTRIAKNEQAAEKYWIVRRESFALLRKNLSGLYASPFIDDFVVPIDTYPKFLPELYELLGKYDLIETTAGHIGNGNFHIIPLMDVTKPEQRKIILELAPKVYDLVLKYGGTTTGEHNDGIIRTPYLEQQYGPKMMELFRETKTIFDPLSIFNPGKKIGGTFADIERDMITSMK
;
A
#
# COMPACT_ATOMS: atom_id res chain seq x y z
N MET A 1 12.81 -22.77 9.71
CA MET A 1 14.18 -23.20 9.34
C MET A 1 14.56 -22.47 8.07
N SER A 2 15.55 -21.57 8.15
CA SER A 2 16.06 -20.74 7.03
C SER A 2 16.65 -21.63 5.92
N THR A 3 16.49 -21.21 4.66
CA THR A 3 17.02 -21.89 3.47
C THR A 3 18.49 -21.53 3.30
N LYS A 4 19.39 -22.51 3.27
CA LYS A 4 20.85 -22.25 3.27
C LYS A 4 21.51 -22.31 1.91
N ALA A 5 20.88 -22.90 0.90
CA ALA A 5 21.37 -22.93 -0.48
C ALA A 5 20.22 -23.13 -1.46
N ILE A 6 20.38 -22.63 -2.68
CA ILE A 6 19.29 -22.57 -3.66
C ILE A 6 19.77 -23.13 -5.00
N ILE A 7 18.88 -23.85 -5.67
CA ILE A 7 19.14 -24.51 -6.94
C ILE A 7 18.04 -24.08 -7.90
N PHE A 8 18.41 -23.60 -9.08
CA PHE A 8 17.46 -23.19 -10.12
C PHE A 8 17.56 -24.13 -11.32
N ASP A 9 16.42 -24.43 -11.93
CA ASP A 9 16.42 -24.73 -13.36
C ASP A 9 16.73 -23.46 -14.20
N LEU A 10 17.25 -23.62 -15.41
CA LEU A 10 17.54 -22.51 -16.31
C LEU A 10 16.33 -22.15 -17.20
N ASP A 11 15.84 -23.11 -17.98
CA ASP A 11 14.95 -22.89 -19.13
C ASP A 11 13.48 -22.97 -18.70
N GLY A 12 12.76 -21.85 -18.77
CA GLY A 12 11.40 -21.74 -18.23
C GLY A 12 11.38 -21.23 -16.78
N THR A 13 12.55 -21.14 -16.14
CA THR A 13 12.69 -20.69 -14.75
C THR A 13 13.48 -19.39 -14.63
N LEU A 14 14.74 -19.33 -15.08
CA LEU A 14 15.56 -18.10 -15.05
C LEU A 14 15.47 -17.30 -16.36
N SER A 15 15.20 -17.97 -17.46
CA SER A 15 14.89 -17.37 -18.76
C SER A 15 13.66 -18.04 -19.37
N GLU A 16 13.10 -17.43 -20.41
CA GLU A 16 12.24 -18.19 -21.31
C GLU A 16 13.05 -19.34 -21.94
N SER A 17 12.39 -20.45 -22.28
CA SER A 17 13.04 -21.64 -22.84
C SER A 17 13.97 -21.29 -24.02
N LYS A 18 15.25 -21.61 -23.85
CA LYS A 18 16.37 -21.37 -24.78
C LYS A 18 16.71 -19.90 -25.06
N SER A 19 16.16 -18.96 -24.31
CA SER A 19 16.43 -17.53 -24.40
C SER A 19 17.51 -17.09 -23.42
N ALA A 20 18.13 -15.94 -23.69
CA ALA A 20 19.10 -15.35 -22.76
C ALA A 20 18.42 -14.90 -21.47
N VAL A 21 19.12 -15.09 -20.34
CA VAL A 21 18.74 -14.50 -19.06
C VAL A 21 18.87 -12.99 -19.17
N THR A 22 17.88 -12.25 -18.69
CA THR A 22 17.88 -10.80 -18.79
C THR A 22 18.93 -10.20 -17.83
N PRO A 23 19.51 -9.03 -18.16
CA PRO A 23 20.42 -8.33 -17.23
C PRO A 23 19.78 -8.06 -15.85
N ALA A 24 18.47 -7.81 -15.80
CA ALA A 24 17.72 -7.63 -14.56
C ALA A 24 17.74 -8.90 -13.69
N MET A 25 17.44 -10.06 -14.27
CA MET A 25 17.55 -11.35 -13.57
C MET A 25 19.00 -11.65 -13.16
N GLY A 26 19.97 -11.34 -14.01
CA GLY A 26 21.40 -11.47 -13.69
C GLY A 26 21.82 -10.62 -12.48
N ALA A 27 21.28 -9.41 -12.34
CA ALA A 27 21.50 -8.57 -11.16
C ALA A 27 20.88 -9.16 -9.88
N VAL A 28 19.67 -9.72 -9.99
CA VAL A 28 18.97 -10.39 -8.88
C VAL A 28 19.76 -11.64 -8.43
N LEU A 29 20.22 -12.47 -9.36
CA LEU A 29 21.08 -13.62 -9.06
C LEU A 29 22.43 -13.19 -8.46
N ALA A 30 23.04 -12.12 -8.97
CA ALA A 30 24.29 -11.60 -8.41
C ALA A 30 24.13 -11.18 -6.94
N LYS A 31 22.99 -10.57 -6.59
CA LYS A 31 22.65 -10.25 -5.20
C LYS A 31 22.43 -11.50 -4.36
N LEU A 32 21.82 -12.55 -4.91
CA LEU A 32 21.67 -13.82 -4.21
C LEU A 32 23.01 -14.51 -3.90
N LEU A 33 23.95 -14.45 -4.85
CA LEU A 33 25.29 -15.02 -4.70
C LEU A 33 26.11 -14.40 -3.55
N THR A 34 25.76 -13.21 -3.07
CA THR A 34 26.46 -12.60 -1.92
C THR A 34 26.09 -13.25 -0.58
N THR A 35 24.92 -13.89 -0.50
CA THR A 35 24.36 -14.43 0.74
C THR A 35 24.18 -15.94 0.73
N HIS A 36 24.01 -16.56 -0.43
CA HIS A 36 23.71 -17.98 -0.55
C HIS A 36 24.61 -18.67 -1.60
N PRO A 37 25.04 -19.92 -1.35
CA PRO A 37 25.45 -20.82 -2.41
C PRO A 37 24.29 -21.07 -3.38
N VAL A 38 24.55 -20.90 -4.68
CA VAL A 38 23.57 -21.08 -5.75
C VAL A 38 24.08 -22.11 -6.76
N ALA A 39 23.19 -23.00 -7.19
CA ALA A 39 23.42 -23.85 -8.34
C ALA A 39 22.42 -23.56 -9.46
N VAL A 40 22.86 -23.65 -10.72
CA VAL A 40 21.97 -23.60 -11.89
C VAL A 40 22.13 -24.88 -12.69
N MET A 41 21.01 -25.54 -12.97
CA MET A 41 20.95 -26.80 -13.72
C MET A 41 20.24 -26.59 -15.05
N SER A 42 20.73 -27.25 -16.10
CA SER A 42 20.05 -27.28 -17.41
C SER A 42 20.33 -28.62 -18.09
N GLY A 43 19.42 -29.05 -18.97
CA GLY A 43 19.69 -30.13 -19.92
C GLY A 43 20.71 -29.73 -21.01
N GLY A 44 20.92 -28.42 -21.19
CA GLY A 44 21.87 -27.87 -22.16
C GLY A 44 23.34 -28.18 -21.87
N ALA A 45 24.16 -28.17 -22.93
CA ALA A 45 25.61 -28.24 -22.82
C ALA A 45 26.22 -26.91 -22.33
N TRP A 46 27.53 -26.92 -22.00
CA TRP A 46 28.25 -25.76 -21.46
C TRP A 46 28.05 -24.45 -22.26
N HIS A 47 28.09 -24.54 -23.59
CA HIS A 47 27.92 -23.37 -24.48
C HIS A 47 26.57 -22.65 -24.27
N GLN A 48 25.55 -23.35 -23.76
CA GLN A 48 24.27 -22.74 -23.42
C GLN A 48 24.42 -21.78 -22.24
N PHE A 49 25.19 -22.15 -21.21
CA PHE A 49 25.46 -21.29 -20.07
C PHE A 49 26.28 -20.05 -20.47
N GLU A 50 27.28 -20.23 -21.34
CA GLU A 50 28.08 -19.13 -21.89
C GLU A 50 27.27 -18.12 -22.68
N ARG A 51 26.19 -18.57 -23.33
CA ARG A 51 25.32 -17.71 -24.13
C ARG A 51 24.15 -17.12 -23.35
N GLN A 52 23.52 -17.90 -22.48
CA GLN A 52 22.26 -17.52 -21.85
C GLN A 52 22.45 -16.95 -20.45
N LEU A 53 23.29 -17.56 -19.62
CA LEU A 53 23.36 -17.25 -18.19
C LEU A 53 24.50 -16.28 -17.88
N LEU A 54 25.74 -16.64 -18.26
CA LEU A 54 26.94 -15.90 -17.86
C LEU A 54 26.96 -14.44 -18.32
N PRO A 55 26.51 -14.08 -19.55
CA PRO A 55 26.51 -12.68 -20.00
C PRO A 55 25.54 -11.77 -19.24
N ALA A 56 24.55 -12.33 -18.54
CA ALA A 56 23.54 -11.57 -17.81
C ALA A 56 24.08 -10.99 -16.49
N PHE A 57 25.14 -11.56 -15.93
CA PHE A 57 25.70 -11.12 -14.66
C PHE A 57 26.45 -9.78 -14.80
N PRO A 58 26.36 -8.89 -13.80
CA PRO A 58 27.16 -7.68 -13.76
C PRO A 58 28.66 -8.02 -13.64
N LYS A 59 29.53 -7.12 -14.13
CA LYS A 59 30.99 -7.34 -14.21
C LYS A 59 31.66 -7.67 -12.88
N ASN A 60 31.07 -7.27 -11.76
CA ASN A 60 31.56 -7.48 -10.40
C ASN A 60 30.88 -8.66 -9.67
N ALA A 61 30.12 -9.50 -10.38
CA ALA A 61 29.44 -10.64 -9.76
C ALA A 61 30.44 -11.61 -9.12
N ASN A 62 30.16 -12.03 -7.88
CA ASN A 62 30.98 -13.00 -7.17
C ASN A 62 30.56 -14.44 -7.53
N PHE A 63 31.23 -15.03 -8.51
CA PHE A 63 30.94 -16.40 -8.96
C PHE A 63 31.42 -17.50 -8.01
N LYS A 64 32.13 -17.19 -6.91
CA LYS A 64 32.62 -18.23 -5.98
C LYS A 64 31.50 -19.09 -5.39
N ASN A 65 30.31 -18.50 -5.25
CA ASN A 65 29.11 -19.17 -4.73
C ASN A 65 28.23 -19.78 -5.83
N LEU A 66 28.65 -19.72 -7.11
CA LEU A 66 27.88 -20.25 -8.23
C LEU A 66 28.46 -21.59 -8.71
N SER A 67 27.62 -22.62 -8.75
CA SER A 67 27.93 -23.92 -9.36
C SER A 67 27.02 -24.19 -10.56
N LEU A 68 27.60 -24.59 -11.69
CA LEU A 68 26.85 -24.82 -12.93
C LEU A 68 26.83 -26.30 -13.27
N PHE A 69 25.64 -26.83 -13.55
CA PHE A 69 25.40 -28.24 -13.83
C PHE A 69 24.76 -28.41 -15.22
N PRO A 70 25.57 -28.38 -16.30
CA PRO A 70 25.07 -28.66 -17.63
C PRO A 70 24.78 -30.16 -17.80
N VAL A 71 24.02 -30.48 -18.85
CA VAL A 71 23.68 -31.85 -19.25
C VAL A 71 23.03 -32.63 -18.10
N SER A 72 22.03 -32.02 -17.46
CA SER A 72 21.29 -32.61 -16.34
C SER A 72 22.20 -33.13 -15.20
N ALA A 73 23.25 -32.37 -14.89
CA ALA A 73 24.31 -32.70 -13.93
C ALA A 73 25.31 -33.78 -14.37
N GLY A 74 25.42 -34.05 -15.67
CA GLY A 74 26.50 -34.85 -16.27
C GLY A 74 27.89 -34.24 -16.02
N TYR A 75 27.96 -32.91 -15.92
CA TYR A 75 29.14 -32.17 -15.49
C TYR A 75 28.81 -31.25 -14.33
N CYS A 76 29.85 -30.78 -13.65
CA CYS A 76 29.76 -29.67 -12.70
C CYS A 76 30.95 -28.73 -12.89
N TYR A 77 30.67 -27.43 -12.96
CA TYR A 77 31.68 -26.39 -13.03
C TYR A 77 31.56 -25.46 -11.83
N GLN A 78 32.70 -25.04 -11.27
CA GLN A 78 32.78 -23.98 -10.26
C GLN A 78 33.79 -22.94 -10.66
N PHE A 79 33.57 -21.70 -10.21
CA PHE A 79 34.50 -20.61 -10.49
C PHE A 79 35.63 -20.60 -9.46
N THR A 80 36.85 -20.94 -9.91
CA THR A 80 38.06 -20.93 -9.06
C THR A 80 39.20 -20.22 -9.78
N ASN A 81 40.06 -19.52 -9.05
CA ASN A 81 41.25 -18.83 -9.60
C ASN A 81 40.97 -17.89 -10.80
N GLY A 82 39.80 -17.26 -10.85
CA GLY A 82 39.43 -16.33 -11.92
C GLY A 82 38.87 -16.97 -13.19
N GLY A 83 38.58 -18.27 -13.19
CA GLY A 83 37.97 -18.98 -14.32
C GLY A 83 37.05 -20.13 -13.91
N TRP A 84 36.32 -20.69 -14.87
CA TRP A 84 35.49 -21.88 -14.66
C TRP A 84 36.34 -23.15 -14.71
N SER A 85 36.25 -23.97 -13.67
CA SER A 85 36.96 -25.24 -13.54
C SER A 85 35.97 -26.40 -13.49
N LEU A 86 36.25 -27.45 -14.27
CA LEU A 86 35.47 -28.68 -14.28
C LEU A 86 35.76 -29.49 -13.01
N ILE A 87 34.73 -29.74 -12.21
CA ILE A 87 34.82 -30.45 -10.92
C ILE A 87 34.67 -31.96 -11.11
N TYR A 88 33.76 -32.38 -11.98
CA TYR A 88 33.63 -33.77 -12.39
C TYR A 88 33.09 -33.90 -13.81
N ASP A 89 33.37 -35.03 -14.42
CA ASP A 89 32.99 -35.40 -15.79
C ASP A 89 32.38 -36.81 -15.79
N ASN A 90 31.11 -36.94 -16.18
CA ASN A 90 30.43 -38.24 -16.35
C ASN A 90 30.21 -38.61 -17.82
N SER A 91 31.06 -38.13 -18.73
CA SER A 91 31.00 -38.45 -20.15
C SER A 91 30.98 -39.96 -20.40
N PHE A 92 30.27 -40.36 -21.45
CA PHE A 92 30.39 -41.69 -22.01
C PHE A 92 31.82 -41.95 -22.46
N SER A 93 32.34 -43.12 -22.09
CA SER A 93 33.50 -43.72 -22.76
C SER A 93 33.15 -43.98 -24.22
N ASP A 94 34.17 -44.16 -25.06
CA ASP A 94 33.95 -44.45 -26.48
C ASP A 94 33.16 -45.73 -26.73
N ALA A 95 33.25 -46.71 -25.80
CA ALA A 95 32.47 -47.94 -25.87
C ALA A 95 30.99 -47.68 -25.58
N GLU A 96 30.69 -47.00 -24.47
CA GLU A 96 29.33 -46.62 -24.09
C GLU A 96 28.67 -45.73 -25.16
N ARG A 97 29.40 -44.75 -25.69
CA ARG A 97 28.91 -43.86 -26.76
C ARG A 97 28.49 -44.65 -28.00
N ARG A 98 29.34 -45.58 -28.46
CA ARG A 98 29.03 -46.43 -29.62
C ARG A 98 27.83 -47.34 -29.35
N GLU A 99 27.72 -47.85 -28.13
CA GLU A 99 26.58 -48.67 -27.72
C GLU A 99 25.27 -47.87 -27.77
N VAL A 100 25.24 -46.69 -27.15
CA VAL A 100 24.07 -45.79 -27.11
C VAL A 100 23.65 -45.37 -28.51
N LEU A 101 24.59 -44.92 -29.36
CA LEU A 101 24.28 -44.49 -30.72
C LEU A 101 23.75 -45.65 -31.58
N ARG A 102 24.36 -46.83 -31.49
CA ARG A 102 23.88 -48.02 -32.21
C ARG A 102 22.48 -48.44 -31.74
N ALA A 103 22.24 -48.43 -30.43
CA ALA A 103 20.93 -48.76 -29.88
C ALA A 103 19.85 -47.77 -30.31
N LEU A 104 20.20 -46.48 -30.40
CA LEU A 104 19.31 -45.43 -30.89
C LEU A 104 18.97 -45.59 -32.37
N ASP A 105 19.97 -45.84 -33.22
CA ASP A 105 19.76 -46.11 -34.64
C ASP A 105 18.86 -47.33 -34.87
N ASP A 106 19.13 -48.44 -34.18
CA ASP A 106 18.33 -49.66 -34.26
C ASP A 106 16.89 -49.43 -33.77
N ALA A 107 16.72 -48.70 -32.66
CA ALA A 107 15.41 -48.40 -32.10
C ALA A 107 14.61 -47.50 -33.04
N MET A 108 15.26 -46.49 -33.65
CA MET A 108 14.65 -45.63 -34.66
C MET A 108 14.22 -46.41 -35.90
N ALA A 109 15.04 -47.36 -36.37
CA ALA A 109 14.72 -48.22 -37.51
C ALA A 109 13.50 -49.09 -37.24
N LYS A 110 13.40 -49.67 -36.03
CA LYS A 110 12.28 -50.53 -35.64
C LYS A 110 10.97 -49.77 -35.43
N THR A 111 11.05 -48.52 -34.98
CA THR A 111 9.88 -47.72 -34.57
C THR A 111 9.44 -46.69 -35.62
N GLY A 112 10.09 -46.66 -36.78
CA GLY A 112 9.74 -45.78 -37.89
C GLY A 112 10.27 -44.35 -37.76
N PHE A 113 11.22 -44.10 -36.85
CA PHE A 113 11.83 -42.79 -36.63
C PHE A 113 13.07 -42.51 -37.48
N SER A 114 13.56 -43.48 -38.27
CA SER A 114 14.72 -43.29 -39.15
C SER A 114 14.52 -42.18 -40.18
N ASN A 115 13.31 -42.07 -40.75
CA ASN A 115 13.01 -41.00 -41.69
C ASN A 115 12.71 -39.71 -40.92
N PRO A 116 13.39 -38.59 -41.23
CA PRO A 116 13.07 -37.30 -40.63
C PRO A 116 11.66 -36.84 -41.05
N PRO A 117 10.97 -36.04 -40.22
CA PRO A 117 9.74 -35.36 -40.62
C PRO A 117 10.01 -34.42 -41.82
N GLU A 118 8.94 -34.06 -42.56
CA GLU A 118 9.01 -33.17 -43.75
C GLU A 118 9.83 -31.90 -43.49
N ARG A 119 9.79 -31.39 -42.27
CA ARG A 119 10.62 -30.29 -41.80
C ARG A 119 11.38 -30.68 -40.54
N THR A 120 12.70 -30.54 -40.59
CA THR A 120 13.62 -30.77 -39.47
C THR A 120 14.47 -29.51 -39.27
N TRP A 121 14.70 -29.14 -38.01
CA TRP A 121 15.49 -27.96 -37.63
C TRP A 121 16.75 -28.38 -36.87
N GLY A 122 17.90 -28.28 -37.54
CA GLY A 122 19.18 -28.77 -37.03
C GLY A 122 19.25 -30.30 -36.95
N GLU A 123 20.27 -30.81 -36.26
CA GLU A 123 20.47 -32.25 -36.10
C GLU A 123 19.37 -32.89 -35.23
N ARG A 124 19.04 -34.16 -35.50
CA ARG A 124 18.07 -34.93 -34.69
C ARG A 124 18.71 -35.66 -33.53
N ILE A 125 20.01 -35.97 -33.63
CA ILE A 125 20.78 -36.63 -32.58
C ILE A 125 21.92 -35.69 -32.19
N GLU A 126 22.07 -35.43 -30.91
CA GLU A 126 23.14 -34.61 -30.37
C GLU A 126 23.85 -35.38 -29.25
N ASP A 127 25.15 -35.59 -29.40
CA ASP A 127 26.01 -36.13 -28.36
C ASP A 127 26.67 -34.98 -27.59
N ARG A 128 26.31 -34.84 -26.31
CA ARG A 128 26.82 -33.80 -25.40
C ARG A 128 27.88 -34.36 -24.45
N GLY A 129 28.49 -35.49 -24.80
CA GLY A 129 29.50 -36.21 -24.02
C GLY A 129 28.90 -37.07 -22.92
N ALA A 130 28.19 -36.49 -21.95
CA ALA A 130 27.53 -37.20 -20.84
C ALA A 130 26.06 -37.57 -21.11
N GLU A 131 25.50 -37.10 -22.22
CA GLU A 131 24.13 -37.35 -22.65
C GLU A 131 24.07 -37.42 -24.17
N VAL A 132 23.31 -38.38 -24.69
CA VAL A 132 22.89 -38.40 -26.09
C VAL A 132 21.40 -38.03 -26.12
N THR A 133 21.08 -36.95 -26.82
CA THR A 133 19.71 -36.47 -26.99
C THR A 133 19.23 -36.76 -28.41
N PHE A 134 18.11 -37.47 -28.53
CA PHE A 134 17.30 -37.51 -29.74
C PHE A 134 16.21 -36.44 -29.67
N SER A 135 15.97 -35.68 -30.74
CA SER A 135 14.84 -34.76 -30.90
C SER A 135 14.11 -35.04 -32.21
N ALA A 136 12.83 -35.38 -32.14
CA ALA A 136 12.06 -35.82 -33.31
C ALA A 136 12.02 -34.78 -34.44
N LEU A 137 11.86 -33.50 -34.11
CA LEU A 137 11.85 -32.36 -35.04
C LEU A 137 13.24 -31.72 -35.26
N GLY A 138 14.28 -32.22 -34.58
CA GLY A 138 15.61 -31.60 -34.55
C GLY A 138 15.85 -30.69 -33.34
N GLN A 139 17.12 -30.42 -33.01
CA GLN A 139 17.51 -29.69 -31.79
C GLN A 139 17.08 -28.21 -31.81
N GLU A 140 17.02 -27.62 -33.00
CA GLU A 140 16.76 -26.20 -33.24
C GLU A 140 15.29 -25.88 -33.54
N ALA A 141 14.39 -26.87 -33.44
CA ALA A 141 12.99 -26.63 -33.78
C ALA A 141 12.34 -25.57 -32.86
N PRO A 142 11.50 -24.66 -33.41
CA PRO A 142 10.84 -23.62 -32.62
C PRO A 142 10.00 -24.21 -31.47
N PRO A 143 9.92 -23.55 -30.30
CA PRO A 143 9.18 -24.07 -29.14
C PRO A 143 7.71 -24.40 -29.43
N ALA A 144 7.02 -23.56 -30.22
CA ALA A 144 5.62 -23.78 -30.60
C ALA A 144 5.42 -25.08 -31.41
N GLU A 145 6.32 -25.34 -32.36
CA GLU A 145 6.31 -26.56 -33.18
C GLU A 145 6.56 -27.80 -32.32
N LYS A 146 7.54 -27.71 -31.40
CA LYS A 146 7.85 -28.81 -30.47
C LYS A 146 6.66 -29.15 -29.57
N LYS A 147 6.00 -28.13 -29.02
CA LYS A 147 4.85 -28.31 -28.11
C LYS A 147 3.63 -28.90 -28.83
N ALA A 148 3.40 -28.52 -30.08
CA ALA A 148 2.28 -29.02 -30.88
C ALA A 148 2.49 -30.45 -31.41
N TRP A 149 3.76 -30.90 -31.55
CA TRP A 149 4.06 -32.16 -32.21
C TRP A 149 3.61 -33.40 -31.44
N ASP A 150 3.87 -33.49 -30.14
CA ASP A 150 3.52 -34.66 -29.31
C ASP A 150 2.95 -34.23 -27.94
N PRO A 151 1.76 -33.60 -27.94
CA PRO A 151 1.22 -32.94 -26.76
C PRO A 151 0.81 -33.93 -25.66
N ASP A 152 0.45 -35.17 -26.02
CA ASP A 152 0.08 -36.23 -25.07
C ASP A 152 1.19 -37.27 -24.85
N ARG A 153 2.39 -37.01 -25.38
CA ARG A 153 3.60 -37.84 -25.26
C ARG A 153 3.49 -39.25 -25.87
N LYS A 154 2.44 -39.56 -26.64
CA LYS A 154 2.25 -40.91 -27.17
C LYS A 154 3.07 -41.20 -28.42
N LYS A 155 3.42 -40.18 -29.23
CA LYS A 155 4.06 -40.41 -30.53
C LYS A 155 5.44 -41.03 -30.40
N ARG A 156 6.22 -40.61 -29.41
CA ARG A 156 7.58 -41.10 -29.17
C ARG A 156 7.67 -42.21 -28.12
N GLN A 157 6.56 -42.60 -27.50
CA GLN A 157 6.52 -43.71 -26.54
C GLN A 157 7.08 -45.02 -27.11
N PRO A 158 6.79 -45.43 -28.38
CA PRO A 158 7.35 -46.66 -28.93
C PRO A 158 8.89 -46.65 -29.02
N LEU A 159 9.48 -45.50 -29.39
CA LEU A 159 10.92 -45.32 -29.44
C LEU A 159 11.52 -45.38 -28.03
N PHE A 160 10.90 -44.72 -27.06
CA PHE A 160 11.29 -44.78 -25.65
C PHE A 160 11.29 -46.21 -25.12
N ASP A 161 10.19 -46.96 -25.31
CA ASP A 161 10.06 -48.34 -24.83
C ASP A 161 11.10 -49.29 -25.44
N GLU A 162 11.45 -49.08 -26.71
CA GLU A 162 12.48 -49.87 -27.38
C GLU A 162 13.89 -49.52 -26.87
N LEU A 163 14.17 -48.24 -26.65
CA LEU A 163 15.43 -47.78 -26.05
C LEU A 163 15.62 -48.35 -24.64
N VAL A 164 14.58 -48.32 -23.80
CA VAL A 164 14.63 -48.87 -22.44
C VAL A 164 14.96 -50.37 -22.44
N LYS A 165 14.44 -51.12 -23.40
CA LYS A 165 14.76 -52.56 -23.54
C LYS A 165 16.21 -52.80 -23.97
N ARG A 166 16.76 -51.93 -24.81
CA ARG A 166 18.10 -52.10 -25.41
C ARG A 166 19.21 -51.58 -24.52
N LEU A 167 18.92 -50.59 -23.68
CA LEU A 167 19.88 -49.90 -22.83
C LEU A 167 19.45 -50.01 -21.35
N PRO A 168 19.34 -51.23 -20.77
CA PRO A 168 18.84 -51.42 -19.42
C PRO A 168 19.76 -50.84 -18.32
N HIS A 169 21.02 -50.54 -18.65
CA HIS A 169 22.03 -49.95 -17.75
C HIS A 169 22.21 -48.44 -17.96
N TYR A 170 21.28 -47.80 -18.66
CA TYR A 170 21.29 -46.37 -18.91
C TYR A 170 20.00 -45.75 -18.39
N PHE A 171 20.06 -44.48 -18.05
CA PHE A 171 18.90 -43.73 -17.62
C PHE A 171 18.33 -42.97 -18.82
N ILE A 172 17.10 -43.32 -19.21
CA ILE A 172 16.44 -42.81 -20.42
C ILE A 172 15.21 -42.00 -20.00
N ARG A 173 15.05 -40.80 -20.54
CA ARG A 173 13.99 -39.86 -20.16
C ARG A 173 13.35 -39.16 -21.34
N MET A 174 12.10 -38.75 -21.17
CA MET A 174 11.37 -37.87 -22.10
C MET A 174 11.25 -36.45 -21.52
N ASN A 175 12.37 -35.72 -21.42
CA ASN A 175 12.41 -34.45 -20.68
C ASN A 175 11.83 -33.24 -21.41
N ALA A 176 11.81 -33.22 -22.75
CA ALA A 176 11.28 -32.09 -23.54
C ALA A 176 10.02 -32.46 -24.33
N ALA A 177 9.46 -31.56 -25.13
CA ALA A 177 8.26 -31.85 -25.93
C ALA A 177 8.52 -32.80 -27.12
N THR A 178 9.75 -32.85 -27.66
CA THR A 178 10.13 -33.71 -28.80
C THR A 178 11.32 -34.62 -28.53
N SER A 179 11.92 -34.55 -27.33
CA SER A 179 13.21 -35.19 -27.06
C SER A 179 13.15 -36.47 -26.23
N ILE A 180 14.12 -37.35 -26.45
CA ILE A 180 14.46 -38.47 -25.58
C ILE A 180 15.95 -38.34 -25.24
N ASP A 181 16.27 -38.31 -23.96
CA ASP A 181 17.62 -38.12 -23.47
C ASP A 181 18.12 -39.43 -22.86
N ILE A 182 19.36 -39.80 -23.17
CA ILE A 182 20.03 -41.01 -22.67
C ILE A 182 21.28 -40.59 -21.92
N THR A 183 21.35 -40.93 -20.63
CA THR A 183 22.50 -40.67 -19.75
C THR A 183 22.96 -41.98 -19.08
N LYS A 184 24.14 -41.97 -18.46
CA LYS A 184 24.56 -43.08 -17.57
C LYS A 184 23.54 -43.29 -16.45
N GLU A 185 23.43 -44.53 -15.96
CA GLU A 185 22.59 -44.84 -14.81
C GLU A 185 22.94 -43.95 -13.61
N GLY A 186 21.91 -43.41 -12.94
CA GLY A 186 22.06 -42.55 -11.78
C GLY A 186 22.41 -41.09 -12.05
N ILE A 187 22.71 -40.68 -13.30
CA ILE A 187 22.98 -39.27 -13.64
C ILE A 187 21.69 -38.51 -13.92
N SER A 188 21.34 -37.55 -13.05
CA SER A 188 20.11 -36.76 -13.13
C SER A 188 20.22 -35.45 -12.33
N LYS A 189 19.20 -34.59 -12.41
CA LYS A 189 19.09 -33.40 -11.53
C LYS A 189 19.13 -33.79 -10.05
N ALA A 190 18.53 -34.93 -9.67
CA ALA A 190 18.61 -35.46 -8.30
C ALA A 190 20.05 -35.84 -7.89
N TYR A 191 20.84 -36.38 -8.81
CA TYR A 191 22.27 -36.59 -8.59
C TYR A 191 23.03 -35.26 -8.43
N GLY A 192 22.73 -34.26 -9.28
CA GLY A 192 23.28 -32.92 -9.16
C GLY A 192 23.00 -32.29 -7.79
N ILE A 193 21.79 -32.43 -7.26
CA ILE A 193 21.41 -31.92 -5.93
C ILE A 193 22.24 -32.59 -4.83
N ARG A 194 22.39 -33.91 -4.88
CA ARG A 194 23.22 -34.65 -3.91
C ARG A 194 24.69 -34.26 -4.00
N LYS A 195 25.21 -34.03 -5.21
CA LYS A 195 26.58 -33.54 -5.42
C LYS A 195 26.75 -32.12 -4.89
N PHE A 196 25.84 -31.20 -5.21
CA PHE A 196 25.88 -29.84 -4.72
C PHE A 196 25.85 -29.80 -3.18
N SER A 197 24.93 -30.55 -2.56
CA SER A 197 24.84 -30.76 -1.11
C SER A 197 26.17 -31.16 -0.48
N GLN A 198 26.85 -32.16 -1.07
CA GLN A 198 28.17 -32.62 -0.61
C GLN A 198 29.24 -31.54 -0.78
N MET A 199 29.26 -30.86 -1.92
CA MET A 199 30.26 -29.83 -2.24
C MET A 199 30.22 -28.65 -1.27
N ILE A 200 29.02 -28.22 -0.85
CA ILE A 200 28.86 -27.08 0.07
C ILE A 200 28.64 -27.50 1.53
N SER A 201 28.66 -28.80 1.83
CA SER A 201 28.41 -29.36 3.17
C SER A 201 27.06 -28.93 3.79
N THR A 202 26.02 -28.77 2.96
CA THR A 202 24.67 -28.37 3.40
C THR A 202 23.68 -29.52 3.20
N PRO A 203 22.92 -29.95 4.23
CA PRO A 203 21.92 -31.01 4.09
C PRO A 203 20.84 -30.67 3.05
N VAL A 204 20.40 -31.67 2.27
CA VAL A 204 19.34 -31.48 1.24
C VAL A 204 18.06 -30.87 1.79
N SER A 205 17.68 -31.22 3.02
CA SER A 205 16.51 -30.66 3.72
C SER A 205 16.59 -29.17 4.01
N GLU A 206 17.79 -28.58 3.95
CA GLU A 206 18.04 -27.14 4.16
C GLU A 206 18.19 -26.37 2.85
N MET A 207 18.07 -27.04 1.70
CA MET A 207 18.16 -26.43 0.38
C MET A 207 16.79 -26.23 -0.25
N LEU A 208 16.71 -25.32 -1.22
CA LEU A 208 15.52 -25.04 -2.02
C LEU A 208 15.81 -25.27 -3.50
N TYR A 209 14.95 -26.02 -4.18
CA TYR A 209 14.91 -26.12 -5.64
C TYR A 209 13.79 -25.23 -6.19
N VAL A 210 14.09 -24.40 -7.19
CA VAL A 210 13.14 -23.55 -7.89
C VAL A 210 13.11 -23.96 -9.37
N GLY A 211 11.93 -24.29 -9.89
CA GLY A 211 11.76 -24.80 -11.26
C GLY A 211 10.32 -24.67 -11.76
N ASP A 212 10.12 -24.63 -13.07
CA ASP A 212 8.79 -24.45 -13.68
C ASP A 212 8.03 -25.77 -13.90
N ALA A 213 8.76 -26.88 -14.02
CA ALA A 213 8.20 -28.18 -14.39
C ALA A 213 8.26 -29.20 -13.25
N LEU A 214 7.90 -28.76 -12.03
CA LEU A 214 7.82 -29.58 -10.82
C LEU A 214 6.53 -30.42 -10.70
N PHE A 215 5.66 -30.43 -11.71
CA PHE A 215 4.42 -31.23 -11.72
C PHE A 215 4.67 -32.70 -12.14
N ALA A 216 3.68 -33.57 -11.98
CA ALA A 216 3.79 -34.98 -12.34
C ALA A 216 4.11 -35.19 -13.83
N GLY A 217 5.18 -35.90 -14.13
CA GLY A 217 5.74 -36.07 -15.47
C GLY A 217 6.56 -34.87 -15.98
N GLY A 218 6.74 -33.81 -15.20
CA GLY A 218 7.64 -32.70 -15.53
C GLY A 218 9.12 -33.10 -15.43
N ASN A 219 10.02 -32.40 -16.11
CA ASN A 219 11.45 -32.74 -16.13
C ASN A 219 12.16 -32.44 -14.79
N ASP A 220 11.56 -31.60 -13.93
CA ASP A 220 12.07 -31.30 -12.59
C ASP A 220 11.51 -32.24 -11.53
N GLU A 221 10.49 -33.06 -11.82
CA GLU A 221 9.84 -33.92 -10.81
C GLU A 221 10.84 -34.79 -10.05
N VAL A 222 11.87 -35.31 -10.76
CA VAL A 222 12.92 -36.18 -10.21
C VAL A 222 13.64 -35.58 -9.01
N VAL A 223 13.66 -34.24 -8.86
CA VAL A 223 14.32 -33.59 -7.72
C VAL A 223 13.62 -33.89 -6.39
N LYS A 224 12.30 -34.16 -6.41
CA LYS A 224 11.51 -34.44 -5.21
C LYS A 224 11.96 -35.70 -4.49
N GLU A 225 12.48 -36.68 -5.22
CA GLU A 225 13.02 -37.94 -4.66
C GLU A 225 14.20 -37.71 -3.70
N THR A 226 14.85 -36.54 -3.78
CA THR A 226 15.95 -36.18 -2.88
C THR A 226 15.49 -35.70 -1.50
N GLY A 227 14.19 -35.39 -1.34
CA GLY A 227 13.66 -34.74 -0.13
C GLY A 227 13.97 -33.24 -0.02
N ILE A 228 14.45 -32.60 -1.10
CA ILE A 228 14.66 -31.15 -1.17
C ILE A 228 13.32 -30.40 -1.08
N LYS A 229 13.34 -29.20 -0.48
CA LYS A 229 12.18 -28.30 -0.59
C LYS A 229 12.07 -27.80 -2.02
N THR A 230 10.86 -27.70 -2.55
CA THR A 230 10.62 -27.27 -3.93
C THR A 230 9.70 -26.06 -3.97
N ARG A 231 9.99 -25.09 -4.85
CA ARG A 231 9.11 -23.97 -5.19
C ARG A 231 8.86 -23.99 -6.70
N GLN A 232 7.62 -24.25 -7.08
CA GLN A 232 7.22 -24.17 -8.48
C GLN A 232 6.97 -22.71 -8.86
N VAL A 233 7.40 -22.35 -10.07
CA VAL A 233 7.22 -21.02 -10.66
C VAL A 233 6.67 -21.15 -12.09
N SER A 234 6.13 -20.09 -12.67
CA SER A 234 5.61 -20.09 -14.04
C SER A 234 6.55 -19.43 -15.05
N GLY A 235 7.67 -18.86 -14.60
CA GLY A 235 8.61 -18.13 -15.46
C GLY A 235 9.57 -17.19 -14.72
N PRO A 236 10.43 -16.47 -15.46
CA PRO A 236 11.45 -15.59 -14.90
C PRO A 236 10.95 -14.50 -13.95
N LEU A 237 9.76 -13.95 -14.20
CA LEU A 237 9.20 -12.88 -13.34
C LEU A 237 8.86 -13.42 -11.94
N GLU A 238 8.19 -14.56 -11.86
CA GLU A 238 7.86 -15.18 -10.57
C GLU A 238 9.11 -15.70 -9.87
N THR A 239 10.10 -16.18 -10.63
CA THR A 239 11.41 -16.54 -10.08
C THR A 239 12.11 -15.33 -9.45
N ALA A 240 12.05 -14.15 -10.08
CA ALA A 240 12.62 -12.93 -9.50
C ALA A 240 11.92 -12.56 -8.18
N SER A 241 10.59 -12.62 -8.15
CA SER A 241 9.81 -12.40 -6.91
C SER A 241 10.17 -13.42 -5.82
N ALA A 242 10.36 -14.69 -6.19
CA ALA A 242 10.79 -15.73 -5.26
C ALA A 242 12.18 -15.45 -4.69
N ILE A 243 13.11 -14.97 -5.51
CA ILE A 243 14.45 -14.56 -5.05
C ILE A 243 14.36 -13.34 -4.14
N ASP A 244 13.52 -12.36 -4.47
CA ASP A 244 13.31 -11.17 -3.64
C ASP A 244 12.69 -11.51 -2.28
N GLU A 245 11.77 -12.47 -2.20
CA GLU A 245 11.25 -12.99 -0.92
C GLU A 245 12.33 -13.66 -0.08
N ILE A 246 13.21 -14.45 -0.72
CA ILE A 246 14.34 -15.11 -0.05
C ILE A 246 15.32 -14.06 0.46
N LEU A 247 15.70 -13.10 -0.38
CA LEU A 247 16.62 -12.00 -0.04
C LEU A 247 16.02 -11.03 0.99
N GLY A 248 14.71 -10.83 0.96
CA GLY A 248 13.95 -9.94 1.83
C GLY A 248 13.79 -10.44 3.25
N SER A 249 14.33 -11.62 3.60
CA SER A 249 14.17 -12.20 4.94
C SER A 249 15.35 -12.02 5.90
N GLU A 250 16.61 -11.86 5.45
CA GLU A 250 17.76 -11.86 6.40
C GLU A 250 18.96 -10.92 6.07
N GLY A 251 19.05 -10.27 4.89
CA GLY A 251 20.32 -9.63 4.45
C GLY A 251 20.44 -8.09 4.45
N SER A 252 19.44 -7.35 3.96
CA SER A 252 19.52 -5.88 3.80
C SER A 252 19.07 -5.10 5.05
N GLU A 253 18.10 -5.64 5.79
CA GLU A 253 17.52 -5.00 6.97
C GLU A 253 18.53 -4.90 8.13
N THR A 254 19.33 -5.95 8.31
CA THR A 254 20.42 -6.01 9.31
C THR A 254 21.52 -4.99 8.97
N SER A 255 21.89 -4.86 7.68
CA SER A 255 22.88 -3.89 7.22
C SER A 255 22.44 -2.45 7.48
N LEU A 256 21.20 -2.10 7.13
CA LEU A 256 20.66 -0.75 7.36
C LEU A 256 20.57 -0.43 8.87
N MET A 257 20.08 -1.40 9.66
CA MET A 257 20.00 -1.25 11.12
C MET A 257 21.39 -1.10 11.75
N GLU A 258 22.39 -1.84 11.28
CA GLU A 258 23.78 -1.74 11.75
C GLU A 258 24.37 -0.36 11.45
N THR A 259 24.20 0.16 10.23
CA THR A 259 24.62 1.53 9.89
C THR A 259 23.95 2.58 10.77
N LEU A 260 22.64 2.44 11.02
CA LEU A 260 21.91 3.38 11.87
C LEU A 260 22.35 3.31 13.34
N ARG A 261 22.68 2.13 13.87
CA ARG A 261 23.06 1.95 15.30
C ARG A 261 24.25 2.79 15.73
N GLU A 262 25.12 3.18 14.81
CA GLU A 262 26.32 3.96 15.13
C GLU A 262 26.00 5.42 15.50
N SER A 263 24.91 5.98 14.98
CA SER A 263 24.61 7.41 15.04
C SER A 263 23.16 7.76 15.41
N PHE A 264 22.28 6.76 15.50
CA PHE A 264 20.88 6.90 15.90
C PHE A 264 20.72 6.70 17.41
N LYS A 265 20.28 7.74 18.13
CA LYS A 265 20.11 7.75 19.59
C LYS A 265 18.86 6.99 20.05
N GLY A 266 17.85 6.95 19.19
CA GLY A 266 16.58 6.28 19.39
C GLY A 266 16.66 4.76 19.35
N ASP A 267 15.49 4.12 19.34
CA ASP A 267 15.43 2.65 19.28
C ASP A 267 15.20 2.18 17.84
N LEU A 268 15.80 1.05 17.49
CA LEU A 268 15.63 0.37 16.21
C LEU A 268 15.18 -1.05 16.47
N SER A 269 14.21 -1.55 15.70
CA SER A 269 13.69 -2.91 15.86
C SER A 269 13.35 -3.56 14.53
N VAL A 270 13.91 -4.76 14.34
CA VAL A 270 13.52 -5.72 13.29
C VAL A 270 12.69 -6.88 13.86
N ASP A 271 12.30 -6.79 15.14
CA ASP A 271 11.50 -7.82 15.80
C ASP A 271 10.14 -8.01 15.10
N ALA A 272 9.76 -9.26 14.89
CA ALA A 272 8.56 -9.61 14.14
C ALA A 272 7.26 -9.14 14.83
N VAL A 273 7.23 -9.10 16.17
CA VAL A 273 6.05 -8.65 16.93
C VAL A 273 5.89 -7.13 16.80
N GLU A 274 6.99 -6.39 16.96
CA GLU A 274 6.98 -4.93 16.77
C GLU A 274 6.69 -4.55 15.31
N ARG A 275 7.27 -5.24 14.32
CA ARG A 275 6.93 -5.02 12.90
C ARG A 275 5.45 -5.28 12.63
N LYS A 276 4.90 -6.39 13.16
CA LYS A 276 3.47 -6.71 13.01
C LYS A 276 2.58 -5.63 13.62
N LYS A 277 2.95 -5.05 14.77
CA LYS A 277 2.20 -3.96 15.42
C LYS A 277 2.03 -2.72 14.53
N TYR A 278 2.99 -2.41 13.67
CA TYR A 278 2.90 -1.29 12.73
C TYR A 278 2.53 -1.71 11.30
N SER A 279 2.16 -2.98 11.09
CA SER A 279 1.78 -3.49 9.77
C SER A 279 0.40 -3.03 9.28
N ARG A 280 -0.40 -2.45 10.19
CA ARG A 280 -1.78 -2.05 9.98
C ARG A 280 -2.09 -0.67 10.54
N ASP A 281 -3.11 -0.05 9.99
CA ASP A 281 -3.78 1.15 10.50
C ASP A 281 -5.30 0.86 10.51
N THR A 282 -6.15 1.89 10.36
CA THR A 282 -7.62 1.72 10.30
C THR A 282 -8.12 1.50 8.87
N SER A 283 -7.22 1.39 7.88
CA SER A 283 -7.56 1.16 6.47
C SER A 283 -7.83 -0.32 6.17
N LEU A 284 -7.95 -0.62 4.88
CA LEU A 284 -8.15 -1.94 4.30
C LEU A 284 -6.86 -2.72 4.03
N PHE A 285 -5.70 -2.20 4.44
CA PHE A 285 -4.41 -2.74 3.98
C PHE A 285 -3.55 -3.33 5.09
N THR A 286 -2.63 -4.19 4.68
CA THR A 286 -1.52 -4.67 5.52
C THR A 286 -0.21 -4.52 4.74
N ARG A 287 0.73 -3.76 5.30
CA ARG A 287 2.13 -3.69 4.82
C ARG A 287 3.04 -3.79 6.03
N THR A 288 3.87 -4.83 6.09
CA THR A 288 4.72 -5.06 7.25
C THR A 288 6.06 -4.36 7.04
N PRO A 289 6.41 -3.35 7.85
CA PRO A 289 7.68 -2.63 7.70
C PRO A 289 8.85 -3.60 7.89
N SER A 290 9.95 -3.35 7.20
CA SER A 290 11.22 -4.07 7.37
C SER A 290 11.92 -3.69 8.68
N LEU A 291 11.85 -2.41 9.03
CA LEU A 291 12.49 -1.82 10.21
C LEU A 291 11.54 -0.83 10.88
N VAL A 292 11.47 -0.89 12.20
CA VAL A 292 10.77 0.10 13.04
C VAL A 292 11.82 0.97 13.71
N ALA A 293 11.76 2.28 13.49
CA ALA A 293 12.64 3.27 14.09
C ALA A 293 11.84 4.20 15.03
N TYR A 294 12.38 4.45 16.22
CA TYR A 294 11.82 5.35 17.22
C TYR A 294 12.77 6.51 17.48
N PRO A 295 12.75 7.56 16.64
CA PRO A 295 13.62 8.71 16.80
C PRO A 295 13.32 9.44 18.10
N LYS A 296 14.35 9.97 18.78
CA LYS A 296 14.22 10.77 20.01
C LYS A 296 14.14 12.27 19.75
N ASP A 297 14.68 12.73 18.63
CA ASP A 297 14.77 14.14 18.26
C ASP A 297 14.90 14.30 16.73
N ALA A 298 14.98 15.55 16.26
CA ALA A 298 15.14 15.87 14.85
C ALA A 298 16.49 15.38 14.26
N ASP A 299 17.54 15.24 15.08
CA ASP A 299 18.83 14.73 14.62
C ASP A 299 18.73 13.24 14.28
N ASP A 300 18.03 12.45 15.09
CA ASP A 300 17.73 11.06 14.78
C ASP A 300 16.97 10.93 13.45
N VAL A 301 15.99 11.81 13.22
CA VAL A 301 15.26 11.84 11.94
C VAL A 301 16.21 12.20 10.80
N SER A 302 17.07 13.21 10.96
CA SER A 302 18.12 13.57 9.98
C SER A 302 19.04 12.39 9.67
N THR A 303 19.54 11.69 10.69
CA THR A 303 20.39 10.49 10.55
C THR A 303 19.66 9.41 9.77
N LEU A 304 18.41 9.11 10.13
CA LEU A 304 17.60 8.11 9.44
C LEU A 304 17.43 8.45 7.95
N VAL A 305 17.12 9.69 7.64
CA VAL A 305 16.93 10.13 6.24
C VAL A 305 18.23 10.03 5.44
N ARG A 306 19.38 10.45 5.99
CA ARG A 306 20.67 10.35 5.30
C ARG A 306 21.01 8.90 4.97
N VAL A 307 20.92 8.01 5.95
CA VAL A 307 21.28 6.60 5.77
C VAL A 307 20.34 5.92 4.76
N VAL A 308 19.03 6.21 4.81
CA VAL A 308 18.07 5.71 3.79
C VAL A 308 18.37 6.29 2.41
N GLY A 309 18.72 7.57 2.32
CA GLY A 309 19.11 8.23 1.08
C GLY A 309 20.36 7.63 0.45
N GLU A 310 21.41 7.40 1.25
CA GLU A 310 22.66 6.77 0.82
C GLU A 310 22.41 5.32 0.32
N ALA A 311 21.65 4.53 1.08
CA ALA A 311 21.28 3.17 0.66
C ALA A 311 20.47 3.20 -0.66
N LYS A 312 19.54 4.15 -0.82
CA LYS A 312 18.78 4.32 -2.07
C LYS A 312 19.69 4.66 -3.26
N GLN A 313 20.68 5.53 -3.05
CA GLN A 313 21.68 5.87 -4.08
C GLN A 313 22.56 4.69 -4.46
N HIS A 314 22.83 3.78 -3.52
CA HIS A 314 23.52 2.51 -3.79
C HIS A 314 22.62 1.44 -4.45
N GLY A 315 21.38 1.78 -4.81
CA GLY A 315 20.46 0.91 -5.53
C GLY A 315 19.58 0.03 -4.63
N GLU A 316 19.62 0.23 -3.31
CA GLU A 316 18.72 -0.48 -2.39
C GLU A 316 17.29 0.06 -2.50
N GLN A 317 16.30 -0.84 -2.42
CA GLN A 317 14.89 -0.46 -2.45
C GLN A 317 14.39 -0.11 -1.04
N VAL A 318 14.99 0.93 -0.45
CA VAL A 318 14.62 1.45 0.86
C VAL A 318 13.86 2.77 0.77
N SER A 319 13.05 3.04 1.77
CA SER A 319 12.29 4.27 1.96
C SER A 319 11.92 4.43 3.44
N VAL A 320 11.51 5.63 3.83
CA VAL A 320 11.04 5.94 5.17
C VAL A 320 9.61 6.48 5.13
N THR A 321 8.78 6.00 6.05
CA THR A 321 7.40 6.47 6.24
C THR A 321 7.20 6.89 7.68
N ALA A 322 6.79 8.14 7.90
CA ALA A 322 6.47 8.62 9.24
C ALA A 322 5.12 8.06 9.71
N ARG A 323 5.06 7.75 11.00
CA ARG A 323 3.86 7.29 11.68
C ARG A 323 3.70 7.96 13.04
N ALA A 324 2.57 8.64 13.19
CA ALA A 324 2.08 9.09 14.50
C ALA A 324 1.28 7.95 15.16
N ALA A 325 -0.02 8.15 15.43
CA ALA A 325 -0.85 7.16 16.11
C ALA A 325 -1.36 6.01 15.20
N GLY A 326 -1.36 6.19 13.87
CA GLY A 326 -1.82 5.15 12.94
C GLY A 326 -3.34 4.95 12.88
N THR A 327 -4.10 6.03 13.06
CA THR A 327 -5.58 6.04 13.00
C THR A 327 -6.11 6.37 11.60
N ASP A 328 -5.23 6.38 10.60
CA ASP A 328 -5.55 6.70 9.22
C ASP A 328 -6.44 5.62 8.59
N MET A 329 -7.37 6.02 7.73
CA MET A 329 -8.29 5.11 7.02
C MET A 329 -7.90 4.86 5.56
N SER A 330 -6.88 5.54 5.06
CA SER A 330 -6.47 5.51 3.65
C SER A 330 -5.26 4.61 3.38
N GLY A 331 -4.54 4.16 4.40
CA GLY A 331 -3.27 3.41 4.27
C GLY A 331 -2.04 4.33 4.27
N GLY A 332 -2.21 5.61 4.62
CA GLY A 332 -1.17 6.64 4.59
C GLY A 332 0.14 6.26 5.30
N PRO A 333 0.13 5.75 6.55
CA PRO A 333 1.34 5.47 7.32
C PRO A 333 1.92 4.05 7.10
N LEU A 334 1.43 3.29 6.11
CA LEU A 334 1.82 1.90 5.90
C LEU A 334 3.00 1.75 4.94
N THR A 335 3.95 0.88 5.25
CA THR A 335 5.15 0.65 4.41
C THR A 335 5.68 -0.77 4.57
N ASN A 336 6.34 -1.28 3.53
CA ASN A 336 7.13 -2.51 3.60
C ASN A 336 8.62 -2.22 3.87
N SER A 337 8.98 -0.94 4.09
CA SER A 337 10.35 -0.50 4.34
C SER A 337 10.48 0.06 5.77
N VAL A 338 11.19 1.17 5.99
CA VAL A 338 11.38 1.74 7.33
C VAL A 338 10.15 2.54 7.76
N VAL A 339 9.60 2.23 8.94
CA VAL A 339 8.60 3.07 9.61
C VAL A 339 9.25 3.87 10.75
N ALA A 340 9.13 5.19 10.72
CA ALA A 340 9.56 6.09 11.78
C ALA A 340 8.37 6.42 12.71
N VAL A 341 8.38 5.91 13.93
CA VAL A 341 7.27 6.00 14.89
C VAL A 341 7.56 7.07 15.95
N PHE A 342 6.80 8.15 15.90
CA PHE A 342 7.05 9.35 16.71
C PHE A 342 6.41 9.30 18.10
N THR A 343 5.35 8.50 18.27
CA THR A 343 4.54 8.45 19.52
C THR A 343 5.30 7.95 20.75
N LYS A 344 6.46 7.29 20.58
CA LYS A 344 7.27 6.77 21.68
C LYS A 344 8.09 7.87 22.39
N TYR A 345 8.77 8.72 21.63
CA TYR A 345 9.73 9.70 22.18
C TYR A 345 9.48 11.14 21.74
N MET A 346 9.06 11.37 20.49
CA MET A 346 8.79 12.71 19.95
C MET A 346 7.31 13.07 20.14
N ASN A 347 6.86 13.15 21.39
CA ASN A 347 5.46 13.36 21.78
C ASN A 347 5.24 14.53 22.76
N ARG A 348 6.19 15.45 22.87
CA ARG A 348 6.11 16.61 23.77
C ARG A 348 5.20 17.70 23.22
N ILE A 349 4.47 18.33 24.13
CA ILE A 349 3.77 19.59 23.90
C ILE A 349 4.73 20.70 24.38
N GLY A 350 5.05 21.61 23.47
CA GLY A 350 5.94 22.73 23.72
C GLY A 350 5.23 23.91 24.39
N PRO A 351 5.69 25.15 24.15
CA PRO A 351 5.02 26.35 24.65
C PRO A 351 3.56 26.44 24.19
N VAL A 352 2.69 26.89 25.10
CA VAL A 352 1.26 27.09 24.87
C VAL A 352 0.87 28.47 25.37
N SER A 353 0.07 29.17 24.58
CA SER A 353 -0.57 30.44 24.94
C SER A 353 -2.06 30.41 24.57
N GLU A 354 -2.76 31.53 24.74
CA GLU A 354 -4.15 31.68 24.29
C GLU A 354 -4.30 31.67 22.76
N LYS A 355 -3.20 31.91 22.03
CA LYS A 355 -3.22 32.12 20.57
C LYS A 355 -2.47 31.06 19.78
N GLU A 356 -1.49 30.41 20.39
CA GLU A 356 -0.61 29.47 19.69
C GLU A 356 -0.16 28.35 20.62
N ALA A 357 0.16 27.19 20.03
CA ALA A 357 0.87 26.12 20.70
C ALA A 357 1.82 25.41 19.75
N THR A 358 2.96 24.97 20.28
CA THR A 358 3.91 24.12 19.57
C THR A 358 3.80 22.68 20.06
N THR A 359 3.92 21.71 19.17
CA THR A 359 3.86 20.29 19.52
C THR A 359 4.72 19.43 18.61
N GLU A 360 5.28 18.36 19.16
CA GLU A 360 5.90 17.29 18.40
C GLU A 360 4.84 16.38 17.75
N PRO A 361 5.15 15.70 16.63
CA PRO A 361 4.17 14.94 15.84
C PRO A 361 3.57 13.72 16.56
N GLY A 362 4.27 13.16 17.54
CA GLY A 362 3.83 12.00 18.31
C GLY A 362 2.88 12.33 19.46
N ALA A 363 2.65 13.61 19.78
CA ALA A 363 1.73 14.01 20.85
C ALA A 363 0.30 13.63 20.46
N TYR A 364 -0.50 13.12 21.40
CA TYR A 364 -1.91 12.86 21.14
C TYR A 364 -2.74 14.13 21.31
N TYR A 365 -3.77 14.30 20.46
CA TYR A 365 -4.66 15.47 20.56
C TYR A 365 -5.33 15.58 21.93
N ARG A 366 -5.74 14.46 22.54
CA ARG A 366 -6.32 14.48 23.92
C ARG A 366 -5.41 15.12 24.97
N ASP A 367 -4.09 15.00 24.78
CA ASP A 367 -3.10 15.51 25.71
C ASP A 367 -2.78 16.97 25.35
N PHE A 368 -2.69 17.28 24.06
CA PHE A 368 -2.57 18.63 23.53
C PHE A 368 -3.74 19.53 23.96
N GLU A 369 -4.98 19.09 23.74
CA GLU A 369 -6.21 19.81 24.12
C GLU A 369 -6.25 20.08 25.63
N LYS A 370 -5.82 19.11 26.45
CA LYS A 370 -5.75 19.29 27.90
C LYS A 370 -4.79 20.42 28.28
N GLU A 371 -3.67 20.57 27.59
CA GLU A 371 -2.72 21.66 27.85
C GLU A 371 -3.25 22.99 27.31
N THR A 372 -3.81 23.05 26.09
CA THR A 372 -4.37 24.30 25.53
C THR A 372 -5.57 24.84 26.31
N LEU A 373 -6.40 23.95 26.86
CA LEU A 373 -7.55 24.35 27.67
C LEU A 373 -7.16 25.05 28.98
N LYS A 374 -5.94 24.83 29.52
CA LYS A 374 -5.42 25.60 30.66
C LYS A 374 -5.23 27.08 30.31
N HIS A 375 -5.13 27.38 29.02
CA HIS A 375 -5.02 28.73 28.46
C HIS A 375 -6.32 29.17 27.77
N HIS A 376 -7.45 28.52 28.06
CA HIS A 376 -8.75 28.83 27.47
C HIS A 376 -8.75 28.82 25.92
N ALA A 377 -7.97 27.92 25.32
CA ALA A 377 -7.80 27.83 23.88
C ALA A 377 -7.89 26.38 23.39
N ILE A 378 -8.29 26.20 22.13
CA ILE A 378 -8.35 24.91 21.44
C ILE A 378 -7.80 25.03 20.02
N LEU A 379 -7.25 23.94 19.49
CA LEU A 379 -7.21 23.74 18.04
C LEU A 379 -8.57 23.17 17.64
N PRO A 380 -9.41 23.89 16.87
CA PRO A 380 -10.79 23.46 16.60
C PRO A 380 -10.89 22.41 15.49
N SER A 381 -9.79 22.15 14.79
CA SER A 381 -9.69 21.16 13.72
C SER A 381 -9.21 19.82 14.29
N TYR A 382 -10.15 18.92 14.58
CA TYR A 382 -9.85 17.58 15.10
C TYR A 382 -10.78 16.52 14.51
N PRO A 383 -10.25 15.32 14.18
CA PRO A 383 -11.05 14.25 13.61
C PRO A 383 -11.92 13.57 14.67
N ALA A 384 -12.86 12.73 14.23
CA ALA A 384 -13.65 11.88 15.13
C ALA A 384 -12.78 10.97 16.02
N SER A 385 -11.55 10.67 15.59
CA SER A 385 -10.55 9.90 16.35
C SER A 385 -9.77 10.72 17.39
N ARG A 386 -10.18 11.96 17.74
CA ARG A 386 -9.45 12.89 18.64
C ARG A 386 -8.89 12.30 19.94
N SER A 387 -9.52 11.28 20.50
CA SER A 387 -9.05 10.60 21.73
C SER A 387 -7.80 9.73 21.54
N ILE A 388 -7.49 9.39 20.28
CA ILE A 388 -6.39 8.49 19.89
C ILE A 388 -5.58 9.03 18.70
N ALA A 389 -5.94 10.15 18.10
CA ALA A 389 -5.21 10.78 17.01
C ALA A 389 -3.92 11.45 17.51
N GLY A 390 -2.83 11.31 16.76
CA GLY A 390 -1.58 12.04 16.98
C GLY A 390 -1.53 13.33 16.17
N MET A 391 -0.97 14.40 16.72
CA MET A 391 -0.92 15.73 16.11
C MET A 391 -0.23 15.72 14.74
N GLY A 392 0.83 14.92 14.57
CA GLY A 392 1.51 14.77 13.28
C GLY A 392 0.60 14.21 12.19
N GLY A 393 -0.29 13.28 12.54
CA GLY A 393 -1.31 12.76 11.64
C GLY A 393 -2.41 13.78 11.33
N ILE A 394 -2.83 14.57 12.34
CA ILE A 394 -3.82 15.65 12.15
C ILE A 394 -3.33 16.65 11.09
N VAL A 395 -2.08 17.14 11.25
CA VAL A 395 -1.45 18.07 10.30
C VAL A 395 -1.17 17.42 8.95
N ASN A 396 -0.56 16.24 8.91
CA ASN A 396 -0.18 15.62 7.63
C ASN A 396 -1.35 15.08 6.81
N ASN A 397 -2.55 14.93 7.40
CA ASN A 397 -3.77 14.64 6.66
C ASN A 397 -4.60 15.89 6.31
N ASP A 398 -4.20 17.08 6.78
CA ASP A 398 -5.04 18.29 6.76
C ASP A 398 -6.45 17.97 7.29
N SER A 399 -6.47 17.37 8.48
CA SER A 399 -7.69 16.78 9.04
C SER A 399 -8.76 17.84 9.22
N GLY A 400 -10.01 17.44 9.02
CA GLY A 400 -11.22 18.20 9.30
C GLY A 400 -11.87 17.75 10.60
N GLY A 401 -13.17 17.44 10.52
CA GLY A 401 -14.03 17.11 11.66
C GLY A 401 -15.34 17.90 11.72
N GLU A 402 -16.05 17.71 12.82
CA GLU A 402 -17.41 18.23 13.05
C GLU A 402 -17.52 19.76 13.08
N ARG A 403 -16.43 20.46 13.42
CA ARG A 403 -16.43 21.94 13.51
C ARG A 403 -15.82 22.64 12.29
N THR A 404 -15.55 21.89 11.22
CA THR A 404 -14.97 22.47 10.00
C THR A 404 -15.87 23.54 9.38
N LEU A 405 -17.19 23.49 9.61
CA LEU A 405 -18.12 24.47 9.07
C LEU A 405 -17.81 25.91 9.50
N GLU A 406 -17.52 26.14 10.79
CA GLU A 406 -17.13 27.47 11.29
C GLU A 406 -15.61 27.70 11.19
N TYR A 407 -14.82 26.69 11.53
CA TYR A 407 -13.40 26.86 11.77
C TYR A 407 -12.50 26.47 10.59
N GLY A 408 -12.98 25.69 9.63
CA GLY A 408 -12.15 25.14 8.56
C GLY A 408 -11.27 23.97 9.04
N LYS A 409 -10.24 23.66 8.27
CA LYS A 409 -9.36 22.50 8.48
C LYS A 409 -7.99 22.91 9.01
N THR A 410 -7.17 21.90 9.31
CA THR A 410 -5.88 22.07 9.98
C THR A 410 -4.94 23.04 9.26
N ARG A 411 -4.92 23.07 7.92
CA ARG A 411 -4.10 24.01 7.13
C ARG A 411 -4.37 25.49 7.45
N ARG A 412 -5.57 25.85 7.91
CA ARG A 412 -5.87 27.23 8.33
C ARG A 412 -5.07 27.66 9.56
N TYR A 413 -4.69 26.69 10.39
CA TYR A 413 -4.09 26.91 11.71
C TYR A 413 -2.58 26.68 11.72
N ILE A 414 -1.97 26.32 10.58
CA ILE A 414 -0.54 26.03 10.54
C ILE A 414 0.26 27.33 10.39
N GLU A 415 1.02 27.68 11.42
CA GLU A 415 1.88 28.87 11.42
C GLU A 415 3.29 28.51 10.93
N ALA A 416 3.83 27.40 11.45
CA ALA A 416 5.13 26.89 11.06
C ALA A 416 5.23 25.36 11.22
N VAL A 417 6.09 24.74 10.43
CA VAL A 417 6.52 23.35 10.59
C VAL A 417 8.05 23.27 10.54
N ASP A 418 8.62 22.57 11.51
CA ASP A 418 10.00 22.13 11.43
C ASP A 418 10.02 20.75 10.77
N VAL A 419 10.93 20.58 9.83
CA VAL A 419 11.00 19.37 8.99
C VAL A 419 12.43 18.91 8.78
N VAL A 420 12.58 17.63 8.46
CA VAL A 420 13.79 17.05 7.85
C VAL A 420 13.54 16.82 6.36
N LEU A 421 14.40 17.38 5.52
CA LEU A 421 14.37 17.29 4.05
C LEU A 421 15.07 16.02 3.56
N SER A 422 14.95 15.71 2.26
CA SER A 422 15.44 14.43 1.69
C SER A 422 16.96 14.23 1.73
N ASP A 423 17.74 15.30 1.93
CA ASP A 423 19.19 15.25 2.17
C ASP A 423 19.54 15.14 3.67
N GLY A 424 18.53 15.04 4.54
CA GLY A 424 18.66 15.01 5.99
C GLY A 424 18.97 16.37 6.62
N SER A 425 18.97 17.47 5.87
CA SER A 425 19.03 18.82 6.44
C SER A 425 17.71 19.17 7.13
N GLN A 426 17.78 20.02 8.15
CA GLN A 426 16.62 20.52 8.87
C GLN A 426 16.21 21.89 8.31
N ALA A 427 14.91 22.14 8.19
CA ALA A 427 14.36 23.41 7.74
C ALA A 427 13.10 23.78 8.52
N THR A 428 12.79 25.07 8.56
CA THR A 428 11.51 25.58 9.09
C THR A 428 10.75 26.23 7.95
N PHE A 429 9.58 25.69 7.64
CA PHE A 429 8.64 26.31 6.71
C PHE A 429 7.59 27.09 7.48
N LYS A 430 7.33 28.32 7.03
CA LYS A 430 6.33 29.25 7.56
C LYS A 430 5.93 30.21 6.43
N GLU A 431 5.03 31.14 6.71
CA GLU A 431 4.78 32.25 5.79
C GLU A 431 6.01 33.17 5.70
N LEU A 432 6.40 33.49 4.46
CA LEU A 432 7.50 34.39 4.15
C LEU A 432 7.01 35.56 3.33
N GLY A 433 7.47 36.76 3.71
CA GLY A 433 7.35 37.96 2.88
C GLY A 433 8.26 37.92 1.65
N PRO A 434 8.09 38.86 0.70
CA PRO A 434 8.91 38.93 -0.52
C PRO A 434 10.43 38.96 -0.27
N ASP A 435 10.87 39.74 0.73
CA ASP A 435 12.29 39.87 1.07
C ASP A 435 12.85 38.58 1.71
N GLU A 436 12.10 37.98 2.65
CA GLU A 436 12.49 36.71 3.28
C GLU A 436 12.57 35.57 2.23
N LEU A 437 11.62 35.53 1.30
CA LEU A 437 11.62 34.58 0.19
C LEU A 437 12.85 34.77 -0.71
N LEU A 438 13.24 36.02 -1.00
CA LEU A 438 14.44 36.30 -1.78
C LEU A 438 15.71 35.82 -1.06
N GLU A 439 15.81 36.04 0.25
CA GLU A 439 16.94 35.53 1.05
C GLU A 439 16.98 34.00 1.08
N LYS A 440 15.84 33.32 1.26
CA LYS A 440 15.76 31.86 1.19
C LYS A 440 16.23 31.32 -0.16
N LYS A 441 15.84 31.96 -1.27
CA LYS A 441 16.24 31.56 -2.63
C LYS A 441 17.74 31.73 -2.92
N LYS A 442 18.47 32.53 -2.14
CA LYS A 442 19.94 32.70 -2.29
C LYS A 442 20.75 31.55 -1.68
N GLN A 443 20.14 30.73 -0.83
CA GLN A 443 20.85 29.65 -0.14
C GLN A 443 21.29 28.56 -1.12
N ASP A 444 22.53 28.11 -1.01
CA ASP A 444 23.12 27.06 -1.85
C ASP A 444 22.98 25.67 -1.18
N ASN A 445 21.73 25.32 -0.87
CA ASN A 445 21.36 24.05 -0.23
C ASN A 445 19.99 23.58 -0.77
N LEU A 446 19.52 22.41 -0.31
CA LEU A 446 18.24 21.86 -0.74
C LEU A 446 17.04 22.77 -0.39
N GLU A 447 17.05 23.43 0.78
CA GLU A 447 15.99 24.37 1.15
C GLU A 447 15.88 25.52 0.14
N GLY A 448 17.00 26.15 -0.20
CA GLY A 448 17.05 27.22 -1.20
C GLY A 448 16.58 26.75 -2.58
N GLU A 449 16.94 25.52 -2.96
CA GLU A 449 16.49 24.92 -4.23
C GLU A 449 14.98 24.66 -4.25
N ILE A 450 14.41 24.17 -3.14
CA ILE A 450 12.96 24.01 -2.98
C ILE A 450 12.26 25.35 -3.21
N TYR A 451 12.69 26.43 -2.53
CA TYR A 451 12.08 27.75 -2.73
C TYR A 451 12.23 28.24 -4.17
N ARG A 452 13.39 28.08 -4.80
CA ARG A 452 13.61 28.48 -6.20
C ARG A 452 12.65 27.74 -7.15
N ARG A 453 12.62 26.41 -7.07
CA ARG A 453 11.83 25.57 -7.99
C ARG A 453 10.34 25.66 -7.72
N MET A 454 9.90 25.68 -6.47
CA MET A 454 8.48 25.86 -6.14
C MET A 454 7.97 27.23 -6.58
N THR A 455 8.75 28.31 -6.36
CA THR A 455 8.37 29.64 -6.86
C THR A 455 8.19 29.63 -8.38
N LYS A 456 9.13 29.00 -9.11
CA LYS A 456 9.03 28.86 -10.57
C LYS A 456 7.78 28.08 -10.98
N LEU A 457 7.58 26.89 -10.39
CA LEU A 457 6.45 25.99 -10.67
C LEU A 457 5.11 26.71 -10.47
N LEU A 458 4.93 27.40 -9.34
CA LEU A 458 3.69 28.09 -8.99
C LEU A 458 3.40 29.29 -9.91
N ILE A 459 4.42 30.08 -10.27
CA ILE A 459 4.26 31.24 -11.15
C ILE A 459 3.95 30.79 -12.59
N GLU A 460 4.73 29.87 -13.14
CA GLU A 460 4.61 29.43 -14.54
C GLU A 460 3.30 28.67 -14.79
N ASN A 461 2.76 28.00 -13.77
CA ASN A 461 1.58 27.16 -13.88
C ASN A 461 0.32 27.71 -13.19
N ARG A 462 0.33 28.99 -12.79
CA ARG A 462 -0.77 29.63 -12.03
C ARG A 462 -2.15 29.33 -12.62
N GLY A 463 -2.35 29.49 -13.92
CA GLY A 463 -3.65 29.27 -14.55
C GLY A 463 -4.14 27.82 -14.45
N VAL A 464 -3.23 26.85 -14.51
CA VAL A 464 -3.56 25.42 -14.37
C VAL A 464 -3.97 25.13 -12.93
N ILE A 465 -3.17 25.60 -11.97
CA ILE A 465 -3.39 25.39 -10.54
C ILE A 465 -4.73 26.00 -10.10
N GLN A 466 -5.02 27.24 -10.54
CA GLN A 466 -6.28 27.91 -10.20
C GLN A 466 -7.50 27.23 -10.85
N THR A 467 -7.37 26.70 -12.06
CA THR A 467 -8.47 25.97 -12.73
C THR A 467 -8.74 24.62 -12.05
N ALA A 468 -7.70 23.99 -11.50
CA ALA A 468 -7.79 22.70 -10.84
C ALA A 468 -8.18 22.80 -9.35
N GLU A 469 -8.24 24.01 -8.78
CA GLU A 469 -8.61 24.24 -7.39
C GLU A 469 -10.04 23.75 -7.10
N PRO A 470 -10.24 22.85 -6.13
CA PRO A 470 -11.59 22.42 -5.76
C PRO A 470 -12.40 23.54 -5.11
N HIS A 471 -13.46 23.99 -5.75
CA HIS A 471 -14.38 25.02 -5.23
C HIS A 471 -15.48 24.42 -4.33
N ILE A 472 -15.06 23.71 -3.29
CA ILE A 472 -15.91 23.00 -2.33
C ILE A 472 -15.38 23.22 -0.92
N SER A 473 -16.21 22.96 0.09
CA SER A 473 -15.89 23.38 1.47
C SER A 473 -14.73 22.61 2.13
N LYS A 474 -14.48 21.36 1.72
CA LYS A 474 -13.35 20.55 2.18
C LYS A 474 -12.70 19.80 1.01
N ASN A 475 -11.38 19.74 1.00
CA ASN A 475 -10.62 18.88 0.08
C ASN A 475 -9.28 18.48 0.70
N SER A 476 -8.98 17.19 0.77
CA SER A 476 -7.66 16.66 1.17
C SER A 476 -6.97 15.87 0.05
N ALA A 477 -7.55 15.87 -1.16
CA ALA A 477 -7.00 15.18 -2.32
C ALA A 477 -5.81 15.96 -2.91
N GLY A 478 -4.74 15.25 -3.27
CA GLY A 478 -3.56 15.80 -3.94
C GLY A 478 -2.73 16.75 -3.06
N TYR A 479 -1.89 17.56 -3.71
CA TYR A 479 -1.17 18.65 -3.03
C TYR A 479 -1.92 19.96 -3.23
N ALA A 480 -2.15 20.71 -2.15
CA ALA A 480 -2.87 22.00 -2.20
C ALA A 480 -1.99 23.13 -2.75
N LEU A 481 -1.53 23.02 -4.00
CA LEU A 481 -0.62 24.00 -4.62
C LEU A 481 -1.23 25.41 -4.73
N TRP A 482 -2.56 25.50 -4.79
CA TRP A 482 -3.32 26.76 -4.83
C TRP A 482 -3.24 27.57 -3.53
N ASP A 483 -2.93 26.93 -2.39
CA ASP A 483 -2.87 27.58 -1.07
C ASP A 483 -1.47 28.10 -0.70
N VAL A 484 -0.47 27.89 -1.56
CA VAL A 484 0.96 28.09 -1.21
C VAL A 484 1.44 29.52 -1.42
N MET A 485 0.96 30.22 -2.45
CA MET A 485 1.43 31.56 -2.81
C MET A 485 0.27 32.55 -2.86
N ASP A 486 0.39 33.64 -2.10
CA ASP A 486 -0.48 34.80 -2.23
C ASP A 486 0.13 35.75 -3.26
N PHE A 487 -0.42 35.73 -4.48
CA PHE A 487 0.06 36.59 -5.56
C PHE A 487 -0.27 38.08 -5.36
N GLN A 488 -1.21 38.43 -4.47
CA GLN A 488 -1.53 39.83 -4.19
C GLN A 488 -0.49 40.45 -3.27
N ASN A 489 -0.13 39.74 -2.20
CA ASN A 489 0.83 40.22 -1.19
C ASN A 489 2.27 39.78 -1.47
N GLY A 490 2.49 38.88 -2.43
CA GLY A 490 3.80 38.34 -2.77
C GLY A 490 4.37 37.40 -1.70
N THR A 491 3.52 36.85 -0.83
CA THR A 491 3.94 35.94 0.25
C THR A 491 3.88 34.48 -0.20
N MET A 492 4.70 33.64 0.41
CA MET A 492 4.72 32.20 0.18
C MET A 492 4.75 31.45 1.52
N ASN A 493 3.94 30.41 1.65
CA ASN A 493 3.89 29.57 2.84
C ASN A 493 3.99 28.08 2.49
N LEU A 494 5.20 27.50 2.57
CA LEU A 494 5.41 26.08 2.33
C LEU A 494 4.89 25.19 3.47
N ALA A 495 4.61 25.71 4.66
CA ALA A 495 3.99 24.93 5.74
C ALA A 495 2.58 24.45 5.33
N LYS A 496 1.86 25.26 4.56
CA LYS A 496 0.55 24.90 3.98
C LYS A 496 0.64 23.74 3.01
N LEU A 497 1.76 23.59 2.30
CA LEU A 497 2.01 22.47 1.38
C LEU A 497 2.35 21.19 2.15
N ILE A 498 3.16 21.28 3.20
CA ILE A 498 3.47 20.13 4.08
C ILE A 498 2.20 19.63 4.80
N CYS A 499 1.31 20.54 5.21
CA CYS A 499 0.01 20.20 5.76
C CYS A 499 -0.87 19.49 4.70
N GLY A 500 -1.16 18.20 4.93
CA GLY A 500 -1.88 17.36 3.98
C GLY A 500 -1.01 16.56 3.02
N ALA A 501 0.33 16.69 3.07
CA ALA A 501 1.25 15.95 2.19
C ALA A 501 1.46 14.48 2.59
N GLN A 502 0.90 14.01 3.71
CA GLN A 502 1.07 12.64 4.21
C GLN A 502 2.54 12.18 4.31
N GLY A 503 3.45 13.08 4.68
CA GLY A 503 4.87 12.77 4.83
C GLY A 503 5.59 12.38 3.53
N THR A 504 5.06 12.76 2.35
CA THR A 504 5.71 12.48 1.06
C THR A 504 6.71 13.56 0.65
N LEU A 505 6.72 14.74 1.27
CA LEU A 505 7.59 15.85 0.87
C LEU A 505 8.74 16.08 1.87
N ALA A 506 8.46 15.91 3.16
CA ALA A 506 9.45 16.02 4.23
C ALA A 506 8.92 15.31 5.49
N LEU A 507 9.79 15.01 6.46
CA LEU A 507 9.38 14.46 7.75
C LEU A 507 9.23 15.58 8.78
N THR A 508 8.01 15.84 9.23
CA THR A 508 7.72 16.85 10.26
C THR A 508 8.24 16.43 11.63
N THR A 509 8.97 17.31 12.30
CA THR A 509 9.54 17.09 13.65
C THR A 509 8.90 17.96 14.73
N SER A 510 8.32 19.11 14.35
CA SER A 510 7.58 20.02 15.22
C SER A 510 6.57 20.84 14.41
N MET A 511 5.45 21.22 15.02
CA MET A 511 4.45 22.10 14.42
C MET A 511 4.05 23.21 15.39
N THR A 512 3.98 24.44 14.90
CA THR A 512 3.37 25.57 15.60
C THR A 512 2.01 25.88 14.99
N LEU A 513 0.98 25.87 15.83
CA LEU A 513 -0.42 25.96 15.44
C LEU A 513 -1.09 27.13 16.13
N SER A 514 -1.85 27.92 15.39
CA SER A 514 -2.75 28.91 15.98
C SER A 514 -3.96 28.23 16.64
N LEU A 515 -4.45 28.85 17.71
CA LEU A 515 -5.55 28.37 18.54
C LEU A 515 -6.70 29.37 18.53
N VAL A 516 -7.89 28.89 18.89
CA VAL A 516 -9.08 29.72 19.06
C VAL A 516 -9.62 29.60 20.47
N LYS A 517 -10.25 30.66 20.96
CA LYS A 517 -11.03 30.61 22.20
C LYS A 517 -12.33 29.85 21.94
N PRO A 518 -12.59 28.72 22.64
CA PRO A 518 -13.84 27.99 22.49
C PRO A 518 -15.02 28.80 23.06
N LYS A 519 -16.20 28.67 22.44
CA LYS A 519 -17.47 29.16 22.98
C LYS A 519 -17.99 28.24 24.09
N GLU A 520 -18.52 28.82 25.15
CA GLU A 520 -18.89 28.12 26.40
C GLU A 520 -20.29 27.50 26.38
N HIS A 521 -21.21 28.06 25.58
CA HIS A 521 -22.60 27.62 25.58
C HIS A 521 -23.02 27.15 24.20
N ARG A 522 -23.88 26.12 24.17
CA ARG A 522 -24.36 25.48 22.93
C ARG A 522 -25.86 25.25 22.98
N ALA A 523 -26.52 25.40 21.84
CA ALA A 523 -27.88 24.91 21.59
C ALA A 523 -27.91 24.23 20.23
N MET A 524 -28.75 23.20 20.09
CA MET A 524 -28.82 22.42 18.86
C MET A 524 -30.24 22.43 18.31
N LEU A 525 -30.37 22.75 17.03
CA LEU A 525 -31.56 22.51 16.22
C LEU A 525 -31.49 21.09 15.64
N ILE A 526 -32.52 20.29 15.92
CA ILE A 526 -32.71 18.96 15.36
C ILE A 526 -33.86 19.04 14.35
N VAL A 527 -33.61 18.58 13.13
CA VAL A 527 -34.62 18.49 12.06
C VAL A 527 -34.81 17.02 11.70
N PHE A 528 -36.06 16.54 11.73
CA PHE A 528 -36.41 15.19 11.36
C PHE A 528 -36.95 15.17 9.94
N LEU A 529 -36.17 14.62 9.01
CA LEU A 529 -36.47 14.67 7.58
C LEU A 529 -37.00 13.32 7.09
N SER A 530 -38.18 13.32 6.48
CA SER A 530 -38.77 12.13 5.84
C SER A 530 -38.47 12.03 4.33
N ASP A 531 -38.10 13.15 3.70
CA ASP A 531 -37.78 13.24 2.27
C ASP A 531 -36.53 14.10 2.04
N ILE A 532 -35.53 13.53 1.37
CA ILE A 532 -34.24 14.19 1.09
C ILE A 532 -34.34 15.30 0.03
N ALA A 533 -35.45 15.42 -0.70
CA ALA A 533 -35.61 16.43 -1.74
C ALA A 533 -35.47 17.86 -1.21
N HIS A 534 -35.88 18.11 0.03
CA HIS A 534 -35.79 19.42 0.70
C HIS A 534 -34.42 19.70 1.35
N LEU A 535 -33.49 18.74 1.29
CA LEU A 535 -32.24 18.82 2.04
C LEU A 535 -31.37 20.04 1.68
N PRO A 536 -31.13 20.41 0.40
CA PRO A 536 -30.33 21.59 0.08
C PRO A 536 -30.94 22.88 0.62
N GLU A 537 -32.26 23.02 0.51
CA GLU A 537 -32.97 24.21 0.97
C GLU A 537 -32.86 24.36 2.49
N ILE A 538 -33.03 23.27 3.24
CA ILE A 538 -32.81 23.25 4.70
C ILE A 538 -31.38 23.66 5.02
N VAL A 539 -30.41 23.09 4.30
CA VAL A 539 -28.99 23.35 4.55
C VAL A 539 -28.66 24.83 4.34
N HIS A 540 -29.05 25.40 3.20
CA HIS A 540 -28.83 26.82 2.89
C HIS A 540 -29.51 27.76 3.86
N ARG A 541 -30.75 27.47 4.27
CA ARG A 541 -31.50 28.27 5.24
C ARG A 541 -30.81 28.29 6.60
N VAL A 542 -30.41 27.12 7.11
CA VAL A 542 -29.77 26.99 8.43
C VAL A 542 -28.35 27.58 8.46
N ILE A 543 -27.55 27.40 7.40
CA ILE A 543 -26.17 27.93 7.35
C ILE A 543 -26.12 29.46 7.46
N LYS A 544 -27.15 30.20 7.02
CA LYS A 544 -27.25 31.67 7.19
C LYS A 544 -27.12 32.12 8.65
N HIS A 545 -27.42 31.24 9.60
CA HIS A 545 -27.36 31.51 11.03
C HIS A 545 -26.03 31.08 11.68
N ASN A 546 -25.02 30.73 10.88
CA ASN A 546 -23.67 30.36 11.30
C ASN A 546 -23.64 29.27 12.39
N PRO A 547 -24.17 28.06 12.14
CA PRO A 547 -23.96 26.93 13.03
C PRO A 547 -22.46 26.58 13.09
N GLU A 548 -21.98 26.21 14.28
CA GLU A 548 -20.61 25.75 14.50
C GLU A 548 -20.38 24.37 13.87
N SER A 549 -21.43 23.53 13.92
CA SER A 549 -21.47 22.22 13.25
C SER A 549 -22.85 21.97 12.65
N PHE A 550 -22.88 21.22 11.55
CA PHE A 550 -24.13 20.77 10.94
C PHE A 550 -23.97 19.33 10.42
N GLU A 551 -24.47 18.40 11.21
CA GLU A 551 -24.26 16.96 11.07
C GLU A 551 -25.54 16.24 10.64
N SER A 552 -25.38 15.01 10.13
CA SER A 552 -26.50 14.12 9.84
C SER A 552 -26.19 12.64 10.07
N TYR A 553 -27.24 11.85 10.31
CA TYR A 553 -27.22 10.39 10.24
C TYR A 553 -28.56 9.84 9.72
N ASP A 554 -28.51 8.72 9.01
CA ASP A 554 -29.65 8.08 8.35
C ASP A 554 -30.51 7.19 9.28
N ASP A 555 -31.61 6.68 8.72
CA ASP A 555 -32.52 5.74 9.39
C ASP A 555 -31.83 4.41 9.75
N HIS A 556 -30.92 3.91 8.91
CA HIS A 556 -30.10 2.73 9.21
C HIS A 556 -29.29 2.94 10.51
N THR A 557 -28.56 4.04 10.61
CA THR A 557 -27.77 4.43 11.79
C THR A 557 -28.65 4.53 13.03
N PHE A 558 -29.81 5.18 12.90
CA PHE A 558 -30.76 5.36 14.00
C PHE A 558 -31.32 4.03 14.50
N ASN A 559 -31.75 3.15 13.59
CA ASN A 559 -32.26 1.83 13.92
C ASN A 559 -31.19 0.97 14.62
N LEU A 560 -29.93 1.06 14.16
CA LEU A 560 -28.80 0.37 14.78
C LEU A 560 -28.53 0.90 16.19
N ALA A 561 -28.56 2.21 16.40
CA ALA A 561 -28.40 2.80 17.72
C ALA A 561 -29.48 2.33 18.71
N ILE A 562 -30.74 2.22 18.26
CA ILE A 562 -31.83 1.67 19.08
C ILE A 562 -31.57 0.19 19.40
N ARG A 563 -31.20 -0.61 18.39
CA ARG A 563 -30.92 -2.06 18.56
C ARG A 563 -29.81 -2.31 19.58
N PHE A 564 -28.75 -1.49 19.57
CA PHE A 564 -27.60 -1.66 20.45
C PHE A 564 -27.63 -0.79 21.72
N LEU A 565 -28.71 -0.03 21.95
CA LEU A 565 -28.87 0.85 23.11
C LEU A 565 -28.61 0.12 24.45
N PRO A 566 -29.11 -1.11 24.71
CA PRO A 566 -28.84 -1.80 25.98
C PRO A 566 -27.34 -2.00 26.25
N GLN A 567 -26.56 -2.27 25.21
CA GLN A 567 -25.12 -2.47 25.32
C GLN A 567 -24.38 -1.15 25.54
N MET A 568 -24.81 -0.07 24.86
CA MET A 568 -24.28 1.28 25.13
C MET A 568 -24.45 1.67 26.59
N LEU A 569 -25.66 1.43 27.13
CA LEU A 569 -25.99 1.73 28.51
C LEU A 569 -25.17 0.89 29.49
N SER A 570 -24.88 -0.38 29.16
CA SER A 570 -24.07 -1.27 30.02
C SER A 570 -22.62 -0.82 30.19
N GLN A 571 -22.10 -0.02 29.27
CA GLN A 571 -20.73 0.52 29.31
C GLN A 571 -20.66 1.88 30.03
N MET A 572 -21.80 2.39 30.52
CA MET A 572 -21.92 3.67 31.22
C MET A 572 -22.20 3.48 32.71
N GLY A 573 -21.92 4.50 33.52
CA GLY A 573 -22.35 4.52 34.92
C GLY A 573 -23.88 4.52 35.03
N LEU A 574 -24.42 3.80 36.03
CA LEU A 574 -25.86 3.54 36.21
C LEU A 574 -26.74 4.79 36.08
N ALA A 575 -26.35 5.88 36.75
CA ALA A 575 -27.10 7.14 36.71
C ALA A 575 -27.18 7.75 35.31
N ARG A 576 -26.06 7.73 34.55
CA ARG A 576 -26.01 8.21 33.16
C ARG A 576 -26.83 7.31 32.25
N ALA A 577 -26.75 5.99 32.47
CA ALA A 577 -27.49 5.01 31.69
C ALA A 577 -29.02 5.19 31.82
N VAL A 578 -29.54 5.29 33.05
CA VAL A 578 -30.98 5.50 33.28
C VAL A 578 -31.44 6.82 32.65
N ARG A 579 -30.69 7.91 32.85
CA ARG A 579 -30.99 9.22 32.26
C ARG A 579 -31.06 9.15 30.73
N LEU A 580 -30.06 8.53 30.11
CA LEU A 580 -29.99 8.41 28.66
C LEU A 580 -31.15 7.55 28.14
N GLY A 581 -31.43 6.40 28.75
CA GLY A 581 -32.54 5.52 28.36
C GLY A 581 -33.90 6.23 28.40
N LEU A 582 -34.19 6.99 29.46
CA LEU A 582 -35.41 7.81 29.54
C LEU A 582 -35.49 8.88 28.44
N SER A 583 -34.35 9.45 28.05
CA SER A 583 -34.31 10.51 27.04
C SER A 583 -34.72 10.04 25.62
N PHE A 584 -34.64 8.74 25.35
CA PHE A 584 -35.03 8.11 24.07
C PHE A 584 -36.51 7.68 24.00
N LEU A 585 -37.28 7.76 25.10
CA LEU A 585 -38.70 7.35 25.11
C LEU A 585 -39.55 8.03 24.00
N PRO A 586 -39.40 9.33 23.71
CA PRO A 586 -40.16 9.98 22.63
C PRO A 586 -39.84 9.37 21.26
N GLU A 587 -38.56 9.12 20.99
CA GLU A 587 -38.08 8.53 19.74
C GLU A 587 -38.53 7.07 19.59
N VAL A 588 -38.49 6.28 20.66
CA VAL A 588 -39.05 4.91 20.66
C VAL A 588 -40.54 4.94 20.35
N SER A 589 -41.30 5.89 20.93
CA SER A 589 -42.71 6.06 20.61
C SER A 589 -42.94 6.46 19.14
N LEU A 590 -42.03 7.21 18.53
CA LEU A 590 -42.13 7.60 17.12
C LEU A 590 -41.96 6.38 16.21
N VAL A 591 -40.93 5.56 16.47
CA VAL A 591 -40.66 4.30 15.75
C VAL A 591 -41.84 3.34 15.86
N LEU A 592 -42.39 3.15 17.07
CA LEU A 592 -43.54 2.27 17.29
C LEU A 592 -44.81 2.72 16.55
N ARG A 593 -44.92 4.01 16.23
CA ARG A 593 -46.02 4.59 15.43
C ARG A 593 -45.73 4.59 13.91
N GLY A 594 -44.66 3.93 13.48
CA GLY A 594 -44.25 3.85 12.07
C GLY A 594 -43.54 5.10 11.54
N GLY A 595 -43.21 6.06 12.40
CA GLY A 595 -42.44 7.25 12.03
C GLY A 595 -40.95 7.00 12.25
N VAL A 596 -40.20 6.64 11.21
CA VAL A 596 -38.74 6.70 11.24
C VAL A 596 -38.30 7.79 10.26
N PRO A 597 -37.61 8.85 10.72
CA PRO A 597 -37.08 9.86 9.80
C PRO A 597 -36.03 9.21 8.91
N LYS A 598 -36.04 9.54 7.61
CA LYS A 598 -35.00 9.10 6.66
C LYS A 598 -33.63 9.67 7.00
N LEU A 599 -33.61 10.89 7.53
CA LEU A 599 -32.40 11.57 7.95
C LEU A 599 -32.69 12.43 9.18
N VAL A 600 -31.79 12.41 10.16
CA VAL A 600 -31.81 13.36 11.29
C VAL A 600 -30.69 14.37 11.07
N LEU A 601 -31.04 15.64 11.01
CA LEU A 601 -30.09 16.74 10.89
C LEU A 601 -29.87 17.41 12.25
N MET A 602 -28.64 17.78 12.54
CA MET A 602 -28.21 18.35 13.82
C MET A 602 -27.36 19.58 13.56
N ALA A 603 -27.93 20.78 13.71
CA ALA A 603 -27.21 22.04 13.63
C ALA A 603 -26.93 22.57 15.04
N GLU A 604 -25.67 22.60 15.44
CA GLU A 604 -25.24 23.12 16.73
C GLU A 604 -24.75 24.56 16.60
N PHE A 605 -25.25 25.42 17.46
CA PHE A 605 -24.89 26.83 17.55
C PHE A 605 -24.23 27.07 18.90
N SER A 606 -23.08 27.74 18.90
CA SER A 606 -22.38 28.08 20.15
C SER A 606 -22.16 29.57 20.29
N ASP A 607 -22.15 30.08 21.52
CA ASP A 607 -21.91 31.49 21.85
C ASP A 607 -21.27 31.62 23.24
N ASP A 608 -20.87 32.84 23.61
CA ASP A 608 -20.40 33.19 24.95
C ASP A 608 -21.55 33.32 25.96
N SER A 609 -22.82 33.25 25.52
CA SER A 609 -23.99 33.15 26.42
C SER A 609 -25.01 32.10 25.95
N ALA A 610 -25.62 31.39 26.92
CA ALA A 610 -26.65 30.39 26.63
C ALA A 610 -27.86 30.95 25.87
N ASP A 611 -28.29 32.18 26.20
CA ASP A 611 -29.41 32.83 25.54
C ASP A 611 -29.10 33.21 24.08
N ALA A 612 -27.86 33.59 23.77
CA ALA A 612 -27.46 33.87 22.39
C ALA A 612 -27.38 32.59 21.55
N ALA A 613 -26.78 31.52 22.09
CA ALA A 613 -26.75 30.22 21.43
C ALA A 613 -28.16 29.68 21.16
N PHE A 614 -29.06 29.76 22.16
CA PHE A 614 -30.45 29.35 22.02
C PHE A 614 -31.23 30.21 21.01
N ARG A 615 -31.03 31.54 21.02
CA ARG A 615 -31.65 32.44 20.04
C ARG A 615 -31.24 32.08 18.61
N ARG A 616 -29.95 31.86 18.34
CA ARG A 616 -29.50 31.44 16.99
C ARG A 616 -30.16 30.13 16.53
N ALA A 617 -30.22 29.13 17.41
CA ALA A 617 -30.90 27.87 17.10
C ALA A 617 -32.41 28.07 16.82
N LYS A 618 -33.04 29.04 17.51
CA LYS A 618 -34.45 29.38 17.32
C LYS A 618 -34.70 30.20 16.05
N ASP A 619 -33.83 31.14 15.72
CA ASP A 619 -33.91 31.90 14.46
C ASP A 619 -33.77 30.95 13.27
N ALA A 620 -32.81 30.01 13.33
CA ALA A 620 -32.67 28.96 12.33
C ALA A 620 -33.89 28.02 12.26
N GLN A 621 -34.56 27.75 13.39
CA GLN A 621 -35.81 27.00 13.41
C GLN A 621 -36.94 27.77 12.71
N MET A 622 -37.05 29.08 12.96
CA MET A 622 -38.07 29.94 12.37
C MET A 622 -37.91 30.08 10.85
N GLU A 623 -36.67 30.11 10.36
CA GLU A 623 -36.37 30.09 8.91
C GLU A 623 -36.88 28.81 8.21
N LEU A 624 -37.22 27.75 8.95
CA LEU A 624 -37.78 26.49 8.42
C LEU A 624 -39.30 26.34 8.67
N GLU A 625 -39.98 27.30 9.30
CA GLU A 625 -41.37 27.16 9.77
C GLU A 625 -42.37 26.95 8.63
N ASP A 626 -42.17 27.64 7.49
CA ASP A 626 -42.99 27.51 6.27
C ASP A 626 -42.90 26.12 5.63
N MET A 627 -41.80 25.40 5.86
CA MET A 627 -41.58 24.04 5.37
C MET A 627 -42.35 22.98 6.17
N LYS A 628 -42.93 23.34 7.34
CA LYS A 628 -43.73 22.46 8.22
C LYS A 628 -43.00 21.17 8.64
N LEU A 629 -41.68 21.24 8.77
CA LEU A 629 -40.84 20.11 9.17
C LEU A 629 -40.93 19.86 10.68
N PRO A 630 -40.93 18.59 11.14
CA PRO A 630 -40.79 18.30 12.56
C PRO A 630 -39.39 18.72 13.03
N THR A 631 -39.34 19.66 13.97
CA THR A 631 -38.08 20.18 14.53
C THR A 631 -38.10 20.18 16.05
N ARG A 632 -36.92 20.18 16.67
CA ARG A 632 -36.74 20.28 18.11
C ARG A 632 -35.48 21.09 18.43
N ILE A 633 -35.51 21.86 19.52
CA ILE A 633 -34.30 22.50 20.05
C ILE A 633 -33.86 21.80 21.34
N ALA A 634 -32.61 21.33 21.36
CA ALA A 634 -31.90 20.97 22.57
C ALA A 634 -31.19 22.23 23.11
N LYS A 635 -31.60 22.69 24.29
CA LYS A 635 -31.17 23.99 24.84
C LYS A 635 -29.74 24.04 25.36
N ASN A 636 -29.11 22.88 25.55
CA ASN A 636 -27.77 22.74 26.11
C ASN A 636 -27.14 21.40 25.69
N GLU A 637 -25.85 21.24 25.97
CA GLU A 637 -25.08 20.02 25.66
C GLU A 637 -25.70 18.75 26.26
N GLN A 638 -26.23 18.83 27.49
CA GLN A 638 -26.88 17.68 28.14
C GLN A 638 -28.13 17.23 27.37
N ALA A 639 -28.92 18.17 26.86
CA ALA A 639 -30.10 17.85 26.04
C ALA A 639 -29.73 17.33 24.65
N ALA A 640 -28.58 17.77 24.11
CA ALA A 640 -28.06 17.33 22.81
C ALA A 640 -27.31 15.98 22.88
N GLU A 641 -26.86 15.58 24.07
CA GLU A 641 -25.99 14.41 24.33
C GLU A 641 -26.46 13.15 23.60
N LYS A 642 -27.75 12.84 23.65
CA LYS A 642 -28.29 11.62 23.03
C LYS A 642 -28.13 11.59 21.50
N TYR A 643 -28.26 12.73 20.83
CA TYR A 643 -28.13 12.82 19.38
C TYR A 643 -26.65 12.68 18.98
N TRP A 644 -25.75 13.31 19.74
CA TRP A 644 -24.30 13.14 19.56
C TRP A 644 -23.85 11.69 19.79
N ILE A 645 -24.43 11.02 20.79
CA ILE A 645 -24.17 9.60 21.04
C ILE A 645 -24.58 8.75 19.83
N VAL A 646 -25.76 8.97 19.23
CA VAL A 646 -26.17 8.25 18.01
C VAL A 646 -25.20 8.54 16.85
N ARG A 647 -24.85 9.82 16.64
CA ARG A 647 -23.95 10.25 15.55
C ARG A 647 -22.52 9.72 15.68
N ARG A 648 -21.99 9.56 16.90
CA ARG A 648 -20.59 9.18 17.16
C ARG A 648 -20.40 7.69 17.49
N GLU A 649 -21.32 7.07 18.22
CA GLU A 649 -21.12 5.73 18.79
C GLU A 649 -21.71 4.60 17.94
N SER A 650 -22.72 4.86 17.12
CA SER A 650 -23.39 3.86 16.28
C SER A 650 -22.41 3.03 15.45
N PHE A 651 -21.45 3.70 14.80
CA PHE A 651 -20.41 3.05 14.01
C PHE A 651 -19.40 2.26 14.86
N ALA A 652 -19.03 2.77 16.03
CA ALA A 652 -18.13 2.05 16.95
C ALA A 652 -18.75 0.74 17.45
N LEU A 653 -20.06 0.74 17.69
CA LEU A 653 -20.81 -0.43 18.17
C LEU A 653 -21.01 -1.47 17.07
N LEU A 654 -21.31 -1.03 15.86
CA LEU A 654 -21.36 -1.91 14.68
C LEU A 654 -20.08 -2.73 14.54
N ARG A 655 -18.92 -2.07 14.61
CA ARG A 655 -17.60 -2.73 14.53
C ARG A 655 -17.35 -3.75 15.65
N LYS A 656 -17.80 -3.46 16.87
CA LYS A 656 -17.56 -4.34 18.04
C LYS A 656 -18.45 -5.58 18.05
N ASN A 657 -19.64 -5.50 17.46
CA ASN A 657 -20.71 -6.48 17.68
C ASN A 657 -21.00 -7.40 16.48
N LEU A 658 -20.42 -7.14 15.31
CA LEU A 658 -20.60 -7.98 14.12
C LEU A 658 -19.32 -8.77 13.85
N SER A 659 -19.18 -9.90 14.56
CA SER A 659 -18.08 -10.85 14.38
C SER A 659 -18.06 -11.37 12.94
N GLY A 660 -16.89 -11.39 12.31
CA GLY A 660 -16.77 -11.85 10.91
C GLY A 660 -16.78 -10.72 9.87
N LEU A 661 -17.09 -9.48 10.27
CA LEU A 661 -17.10 -8.33 9.38
C LEU A 661 -16.02 -7.31 9.78
N TYR A 662 -15.43 -6.67 8.78
CA TYR A 662 -14.47 -5.59 8.91
C TYR A 662 -15.10 -4.29 8.43
N ALA A 663 -14.82 -3.18 9.11
CA ALA A 663 -15.18 -1.85 8.62
C ALA A 663 -14.23 -1.47 7.48
N SER A 664 -14.79 -1.30 6.29
CA SER A 664 -14.04 -1.21 5.04
C SER A 664 -14.08 0.23 4.49
N PRO A 665 -13.14 1.11 4.86
CA PRO A 665 -13.07 2.47 4.33
C PRO A 665 -12.50 2.47 2.90
N PHE A 666 -13.38 2.48 1.90
CA PHE A 666 -13.01 2.68 0.49
C PHE A 666 -13.87 3.71 -0.25
N ILE A 667 -15.01 4.09 0.32
CA ILE A 667 -15.92 5.18 -0.09
C ILE A 667 -16.34 6.01 1.14
N ASP A 668 -15.49 6.03 2.15
CA ASP A 668 -15.70 6.56 3.50
C ASP A 668 -15.62 8.07 3.62
N ASP A 669 -15.21 8.76 2.57
CA ASP A 669 -15.03 10.20 2.57
C ASP A 669 -15.11 10.73 1.15
N PHE A 670 -16.05 11.62 0.91
CA PHE A 670 -16.14 12.44 -0.29
C PHE A 670 -16.95 13.69 0.00
N VAL A 671 -16.82 14.71 -0.85
CA VAL A 671 -17.59 15.96 -0.75
C VAL A 671 -18.25 16.25 -2.08
N VAL A 672 -19.51 16.69 -2.05
CA VAL A 672 -20.23 17.19 -3.23
C VAL A 672 -20.87 18.55 -2.91
N PRO A 673 -21.08 19.43 -3.90
CA PRO A 673 -21.76 20.71 -3.66
C PRO A 673 -23.18 20.49 -3.15
N ILE A 674 -23.61 21.31 -2.19
CA ILE A 674 -24.90 21.16 -1.48
C ILE A 674 -26.09 21.12 -2.45
N ASP A 675 -26.07 21.95 -3.49
CA ASP A 675 -27.16 22.05 -4.48
C ASP A 675 -27.35 20.77 -5.32
N THR A 676 -26.39 19.86 -5.29
CA THR A 676 -26.44 18.62 -6.08
C THR A 676 -27.17 17.48 -5.38
N TYR A 677 -27.42 17.57 -4.07
CA TYR A 677 -27.99 16.46 -3.29
C TYR A 677 -29.25 15.80 -3.88
N PRO A 678 -30.25 16.55 -4.42
CA PRO A 678 -31.49 15.94 -4.91
C PRO A 678 -31.28 15.02 -6.11
N LYS A 679 -30.13 15.14 -6.80
CA LYS A 679 -29.75 14.26 -7.91
C LYS A 679 -28.67 13.27 -7.49
N PHE A 680 -27.66 13.74 -6.76
CA PHE A 680 -26.52 12.92 -6.35
C PHE A 680 -26.93 11.79 -5.39
N LEU A 681 -27.69 12.08 -4.33
CA LEU A 681 -28.02 11.07 -3.31
C LEU A 681 -28.90 9.94 -3.87
N PRO A 682 -29.95 10.19 -4.68
CA PRO A 682 -30.69 9.10 -5.33
C PRO A 682 -29.82 8.23 -6.24
N GLU A 683 -28.96 8.83 -7.09
CA GLU A 683 -28.05 8.05 -7.95
C GLU A 683 -27.05 7.23 -7.14
N LEU A 684 -26.55 7.78 -6.01
CA LEU A 684 -25.66 7.07 -5.09
C LEU A 684 -26.38 5.88 -4.44
N TYR A 685 -27.59 6.06 -3.90
CA TYR A 685 -28.33 4.96 -3.28
C TYR A 685 -28.74 3.89 -4.30
N GLU A 686 -29.08 4.26 -5.54
CA GLU A 686 -29.33 3.29 -6.61
C GLU A 686 -28.06 2.50 -6.95
N LEU A 687 -26.89 3.16 -6.96
CA LEU A 687 -25.61 2.50 -7.17
C LEU A 687 -25.26 1.53 -6.03
N LEU A 688 -25.40 1.97 -4.77
CA LEU A 688 -25.12 1.15 -3.59
C LEU A 688 -26.08 -0.04 -3.49
N GLY A 689 -27.37 0.16 -3.78
CA GLY A 689 -28.40 -0.89 -3.72
C GLY A 689 -28.22 -2.03 -4.73
N LYS A 690 -27.25 -1.94 -5.65
CA LYS A 690 -26.84 -3.03 -6.55
C LYS A 690 -25.91 -4.04 -5.87
N TYR A 691 -25.44 -3.74 -4.65
CA TYR A 691 -24.53 -4.57 -3.87
C TYR A 691 -25.16 -4.95 -2.53
N ASP A 692 -24.90 -6.16 -2.06
CA ASP A 692 -25.33 -6.63 -0.74
C ASP A 692 -24.35 -6.13 0.33
N LEU A 693 -24.50 -4.85 0.70
CA LEU A 693 -23.68 -4.17 1.69
C LEU A 693 -24.47 -3.84 2.95
N ILE A 694 -23.76 -3.82 4.08
CA ILE A 694 -24.27 -3.28 5.35
C ILE A 694 -23.52 -1.97 5.59
N GLU A 695 -24.13 -0.86 5.20
CA GLU A 695 -23.57 0.48 5.36
C GLU A 695 -24.48 1.38 6.20
N THR A 696 -23.85 2.44 6.71
CA THR A 696 -24.52 3.58 7.32
C THR A 696 -24.01 4.84 6.64
N THR A 697 -24.92 5.76 6.35
CA THR A 697 -24.58 7.08 5.82
C THR A 697 -24.63 8.11 6.95
N ALA A 698 -23.49 8.74 7.19
CA ALA A 698 -23.38 9.91 8.06
C ALA A 698 -22.61 11.01 7.33
N GLY A 699 -22.66 12.25 7.83
CA GLY A 699 -21.92 13.32 7.16
C GLY A 699 -21.99 14.67 7.85
N HIS A 700 -21.00 15.50 7.53
CA HIS A 700 -20.99 16.93 7.78
C HIS A 700 -21.85 17.61 6.71
N ILE A 701 -23.18 17.54 6.87
CA ILE A 701 -24.14 17.92 5.83
C ILE A 701 -24.06 19.40 5.45
N GLY A 702 -23.62 20.26 6.38
CA GLY A 702 -23.36 21.67 6.08
C GLY A 702 -22.12 21.89 5.19
N ASN A 703 -21.26 20.89 5.05
CA ASN A 703 -20.06 20.94 4.23
C ASN A 703 -20.18 20.20 2.89
N GLY A 704 -21.26 19.45 2.64
CA GLY A 704 -21.27 18.55 1.48
C GLY A 704 -20.56 17.23 1.70
N ASN A 705 -20.05 16.96 2.90
CA ASN A 705 -19.13 15.86 3.16
C ASN A 705 -19.85 14.66 3.76
N PHE A 706 -19.75 13.51 3.10
CA PHE A 706 -20.41 12.26 3.48
C PHE A 706 -19.40 11.17 3.79
N HIS A 707 -19.81 10.27 4.68
CA HIS A 707 -19.05 9.12 5.14
C HIS A 707 -19.90 7.86 5.03
N ILE A 708 -19.45 6.93 4.19
CA ILE A 708 -20.08 5.63 3.99
C ILE A 708 -19.01 4.56 4.22
N ILE A 709 -19.14 3.80 5.30
CA ILE A 709 -18.18 2.74 5.63
C ILE A 709 -18.93 1.40 5.67
N PRO A 710 -18.89 0.62 4.58
CA PRO A 710 -19.49 -0.70 4.55
C PRO A 710 -18.82 -1.66 5.52
N LEU A 711 -19.60 -2.58 6.09
CA LEU A 711 -19.11 -3.73 6.85
C LEU A 711 -19.04 -4.94 5.93
N MET A 712 -17.83 -5.48 5.73
CA MET A 712 -17.58 -6.52 4.74
C MET A 712 -16.79 -7.68 5.34
N ASP A 713 -17.08 -8.90 4.89
CA ASP A 713 -16.21 -10.05 5.15
C ASP A 713 -15.03 -10.00 4.17
N VAL A 714 -13.99 -9.24 4.53
CA VAL A 714 -12.80 -9.05 3.69
C VAL A 714 -11.98 -10.33 3.49
N THR A 715 -12.29 -11.44 4.17
CA THR A 715 -11.64 -12.73 3.92
C THR A 715 -12.10 -13.38 2.61
N LYS A 716 -13.29 -13.01 2.15
CA LYS A 716 -13.92 -13.52 0.92
C LYS A 716 -13.45 -12.76 -0.33
N PRO A 717 -12.88 -13.42 -1.34
CA PRO A 717 -12.43 -12.77 -2.59
C PRO A 717 -13.53 -11.98 -3.31
N GLU A 718 -14.76 -12.49 -3.32
CA GLU A 718 -15.92 -11.85 -3.95
C GLU A 718 -16.30 -10.52 -3.28
N GLN A 719 -16.16 -10.43 -1.95
CA GLN A 719 -16.37 -9.18 -1.21
C GLN A 719 -15.25 -8.17 -1.50
N ARG A 720 -13.99 -8.63 -1.58
CA ARG A 720 -12.88 -7.75 -1.98
C ARG A 720 -13.02 -7.21 -3.40
N LYS A 721 -13.60 -7.99 -4.32
CA LYS A 721 -13.87 -7.54 -5.69
C LYS A 721 -14.84 -6.36 -5.75
N ILE A 722 -15.81 -6.30 -4.82
CA ILE A 722 -16.75 -5.16 -4.73
C ILE A 722 -15.99 -3.86 -4.51
N ILE A 723 -14.91 -3.85 -3.71
CA ILE A 723 -14.11 -2.64 -3.44
C ILE A 723 -13.54 -2.07 -4.74
N LEU A 724 -12.92 -2.94 -5.56
CA LEU A 724 -12.31 -2.55 -6.84
C LEU A 724 -13.35 -2.13 -7.89
N GLU A 725 -14.57 -2.66 -7.81
CA GLU A 725 -15.65 -2.35 -8.75
C GLU A 725 -16.46 -1.10 -8.36
N LEU A 726 -16.77 -0.93 -7.08
CA LEU A 726 -17.67 0.11 -6.59
C LEU A 726 -16.95 1.44 -6.35
N ALA A 727 -15.73 1.43 -5.82
CA ALA A 727 -14.95 2.65 -5.60
C ALA A 727 -14.87 3.57 -6.84
N PRO A 728 -14.43 3.10 -8.04
CA PRO A 728 -14.36 3.95 -9.22
C PRO A 728 -15.73 4.53 -9.60
N LYS A 729 -16.80 3.73 -9.51
CA LYS A 729 -18.16 4.18 -9.86
C LYS A 729 -18.67 5.28 -8.92
N VAL A 730 -18.38 5.17 -7.62
CA VAL A 730 -18.72 6.21 -6.65
C VAL A 730 -17.89 7.47 -6.90
N TYR A 731 -16.59 7.35 -7.18
CA TYR A 731 -15.75 8.51 -7.47
C TYR A 731 -16.10 9.19 -8.80
N ASP A 732 -16.44 8.43 -9.85
CA ASP A 732 -17.00 8.96 -11.10
C ASP A 732 -18.26 9.79 -10.83
N LEU A 733 -19.16 9.26 -9.98
CA LEU A 733 -20.39 9.95 -9.60
C LEU A 733 -20.08 11.25 -8.83
N VAL A 734 -19.18 11.20 -7.84
CA VAL A 734 -18.77 12.38 -7.07
C VAL A 734 -18.20 13.47 -7.99
N LEU A 735 -17.29 13.10 -8.89
CA LEU A 735 -16.64 14.03 -9.82
C LEU A 735 -17.62 14.58 -10.86
N LYS A 736 -18.58 13.77 -11.35
CA LYS A 736 -19.68 14.20 -12.23
C LYS A 736 -20.47 15.39 -11.63
N TYR A 737 -20.61 15.44 -10.32
CA TYR A 737 -21.32 16.52 -9.61
C TYR A 737 -20.39 17.63 -9.08
N GLY A 738 -19.12 17.66 -9.51
CA GLY A 738 -18.16 18.71 -9.10
C GLY A 738 -17.64 18.55 -7.67
N GLY A 739 -17.64 17.32 -7.16
CA GLY A 739 -17.11 16.99 -5.84
C GLY A 739 -15.62 16.66 -5.79
N THR A 740 -15.17 16.15 -4.64
CA THR A 740 -13.82 15.57 -4.43
C THR A 740 -13.90 14.19 -3.81
N THR A 741 -12.94 13.34 -4.14
CA THR A 741 -12.79 11.98 -3.64
C THR A 741 -12.38 11.89 -2.16
N THR A 742 -11.99 12.99 -1.50
CA THR A 742 -11.78 13.05 -0.05
C THR A 742 -11.83 14.49 0.49
N GLY A 743 -12.61 14.70 1.54
CA GLY A 743 -12.68 15.97 2.26
C GLY A 743 -11.65 16.09 3.39
N GLU A 744 -11.39 15.00 4.12
CA GLU A 744 -10.62 15.01 5.38
C GLU A 744 -9.77 13.76 5.67
N HIS A 745 -9.98 12.62 5.01
CA HIS A 745 -9.23 11.37 5.24
C HIS A 745 -7.99 11.22 4.34
N ASN A 746 -7.85 12.09 3.34
CA ASN A 746 -6.67 12.17 2.48
C ASN A 746 -6.49 10.91 1.60
N ASP A 747 -5.40 10.83 0.84
CA ASP A 747 -5.32 9.94 -0.32
C ASP A 747 -4.91 8.51 0.02
N GLY A 748 -3.79 8.37 0.75
CA GLY A 748 -3.21 7.09 1.12
C GLY A 748 -3.02 6.13 -0.06
N ILE A 749 -3.15 4.84 0.20
CA ILE A 749 -3.10 3.79 -0.82
C ILE A 749 -4.44 3.73 -1.58
N ILE A 750 -5.56 3.87 -0.87
CA ILE A 750 -6.90 3.62 -1.45
C ILE A 750 -7.33 4.67 -2.48
N ARG A 751 -6.88 5.94 -2.39
CA ARG A 751 -7.31 7.01 -3.31
C ARG A 751 -6.24 7.54 -4.25
N THR A 752 -4.94 7.32 -3.98
CA THR A 752 -3.85 7.84 -4.85
C THR A 752 -4.04 7.51 -6.34
N PRO A 753 -4.45 6.28 -6.74
CA PRO A 753 -4.67 5.96 -8.16
C PRO A 753 -5.77 6.80 -8.85
N TYR A 754 -6.67 7.40 -8.07
CA TYR A 754 -7.81 8.18 -8.57
C TYR A 754 -7.52 9.69 -8.69
N LEU A 755 -6.35 10.16 -8.24
CA LEU A 755 -6.01 11.58 -8.31
C LEU A 755 -5.97 12.12 -9.74
N GLU A 756 -5.54 11.31 -10.70
CA GLU A 756 -5.53 11.70 -12.11
C GLU A 756 -6.94 11.84 -12.69
N GLN A 757 -7.91 11.05 -12.21
CA GLN A 757 -9.32 11.17 -12.60
C GLN A 757 -9.89 12.52 -12.13
N GLN A 758 -9.48 13.00 -10.95
CA GLN A 758 -9.95 14.26 -10.38
C GLN A 758 -9.26 15.49 -11.00
N TYR A 759 -7.94 15.45 -11.14
CA TYR A 759 -7.14 16.63 -11.48
C TYR A 759 -6.62 16.65 -12.93
N GLY A 760 -6.73 15.52 -13.63
CA GLY A 760 -6.21 15.36 -14.99
C GLY A 760 -4.68 15.29 -15.06
N PRO A 761 -4.13 14.94 -16.24
CA PRO A 761 -2.71 14.63 -16.42
C PRO A 761 -1.79 15.83 -16.13
N LYS A 762 -2.20 17.04 -16.52
CA LYS A 762 -1.37 18.25 -16.38
C LYS A 762 -1.13 18.60 -14.91
N MET A 763 -2.15 18.53 -14.07
CA MET A 763 -1.99 18.79 -12.64
C MET A 763 -1.22 17.65 -11.97
N MET A 764 -1.41 16.41 -12.40
CA MET A 764 -0.62 15.27 -11.93
C MET A 764 0.88 15.42 -12.25
N GLU A 765 1.24 16.00 -13.39
CA GLU A 765 2.64 16.37 -13.69
C GLU A 765 3.19 17.38 -12.66
N LEU A 766 2.41 18.39 -12.30
CA LEU A 766 2.82 19.37 -11.27
C LEU A 766 2.97 18.73 -9.89
N PHE A 767 2.12 17.76 -9.54
CA PHE A 767 2.29 16.99 -8.31
C PHE A 767 3.55 16.10 -8.34
N ARG A 768 3.85 15.47 -9.48
CA ARG A 768 5.09 14.68 -9.67
C ARG A 768 6.33 15.58 -9.59
N GLU A 769 6.27 16.76 -10.20
CA GLU A 769 7.36 17.73 -10.13
C GLU A 769 7.55 18.25 -8.71
N THR A 770 6.47 18.60 -8.01
CA THR A 770 6.50 18.97 -6.59
C THR A 770 7.17 17.88 -5.75
N LYS A 771 6.77 16.61 -5.92
CA LYS A 771 7.42 15.49 -5.26
C LYS A 771 8.92 15.40 -5.59
N THR A 772 9.30 15.60 -6.84
CA THR A 772 10.70 15.57 -7.30
C THR A 772 11.54 16.74 -6.74
N ILE A 773 10.93 17.91 -6.54
CA ILE A 773 11.59 19.07 -5.94
C ILE A 773 12.00 18.77 -4.49
N PHE A 774 11.12 18.13 -3.73
CA PHE A 774 11.33 17.85 -2.31
C PHE A 774 12.06 16.52 -2.04
N ASP A 775 11.86 15.52 -2.89
CA ASP A 775 12.36 14.15 -2.68
C ASP A 775 12.71 13.48 -4.02
N PRO A 776 13.85 13.86 -4.64
CA PRO A 776 14.26 13.34 -5.95
C PRO A 776 14.57 11.84 -5.95
N LEU A 777 14.87 11.25 -4.79
CA LEU A 777 15.14 9.82 -4.64
C LEU A 777 13.87 8.99 -4.34
N SER A 778 12.73 9.67 -4.16
CA SER A 778 11.46 9.04 -3.77
C SER A 778 11.57 8.18 -2.51
N ILE A 779 12.33 8.64 -1.50
CA ILE A 779 12.52 7.94 -0.22
C ILE A 779 11.38 8.21 0.78
N PHE A 780 10.60 9.26 0.62
CA PHE A 780 9.52 9.65 1.54
C PHE A 780 8.17 9.07 1.12
N ASN A 781 7.64 8.18 1.96
CA ASN A 781 6.32 7.56 1.87
C ASN A 781 5.84 7.21 0.44
N PRO A 782 6.59 6.37 -0.31
CA PRO A 782 6.28 6.09 -1.70
C PRO A 782 4.92 5.39 -1.89
N GLY A 783 4.29 5.67 -3.04
CA GLY A 783 2.99 5.13 -3.43
C GLY A 783 1.78 5.87 -2.83
N LYS A 784 2.00 7.00 -2.15
CA LYS A 784 0.94 7.92 -1.66
C LYS A 784 1.11 9.25 -2.36
N LYS A 785 0.01 9.94 -2.67
CA LYS A 785 -0.08 11.17 -3.47
C LYS A 785 0.37 11.01 -4.93
N ILE A 786 1.45 10.27 -5.17
CA ILE A 786 2.04 10.01 -6.48
C ILE A 786 2.54 8.56 -6.53
N GLY A 787 2.37 7.93 -7.69
CA GLY A 787 2.96 6.61 -7.99
C GLY A 787 2.23 5.41 -7.38
N GLY A 788 1.13 5.61 -6.66
CA GLY A 788 0.25 4.52 -6.23
C GLY A 788 -0.59 3.98 -7.38
N THR A 789 -0.83 2.68 -7.40
CA THR A 789 -1.54 1.97 -8.48
C THR A 789 -2.72 1.15 -7.96
N PHE A 790 -3.64 0.76 -8.85
CA PHE A 790 -4.71 -0.19 -8.51
C PHE A 790 -4.18 -1.55 -8.06
N ALA A 791 -3.02 -1.97 -8.59
CA ALA A 791 -2.36 -3.20 -8.17
C ALA A 791 -1.88 -3.14 -6.71
N ASP A 792 -1.53 -1.96 -6.20
CA ASP A 792 -1.21 -1.79 -4.77
C ASP A 792 -2.43 -2.01 -3.89
N ILE A 793 -3.60 -1.50 -4.31
CA ILE A 793 -4.87 -1.73 -3.60
C ILE A 793 -5.17 -3.23 -3.57
N GLU A 794 -5.08 -3.92 -4.70
CA GLU A 794 -5.35 -5.36 -4.78
C GLU A 794 -4.38 -6.20 -3.96
N ARG A 795 -3.07 -5.94 -4.08
CA ARG A 795 -2.01 -6.69 -3.40
C ARG A 795 -2.07 -6.56 -1.89
N ASP A 796 -2.29 -5.36 -1.38
CA ASP A 796 -2.12 -5.07 0.04
C ASP A 796 -3.41 -5.21 0.84
N MET A 797 -4.55 -5.45 0.16
CA MET A 797 -5.85 -5.64 0.81
C MET A 797 -5.82 -6.78 1.82
N ILE A 798 -6.45 -6.58 2.96
CA ILE A 798 -6.55 -7.58 4.03
C ILE A 798 -7.23 -8.83 3.48
N THR A 799 -6.55 -9.97 3.60
CA THR A 799 -7.08 -11.29 3.24
C THR A 799 -7.43 -12.16 4.44
N SER A 800 -7.08 -11.73 5.66
CA SER A 800 -7.37 -12.44 6.90
C SER A 800 -7.64 -11.49 8.07
N MET A 801 -8.50 -11.90 9.00
CA MET A 801 -8.90 -11.09 10.17
C MET A 801 -8.09 -11.40 11.45
N LYS A 802 -6.85 -11.86 11.31
CA LYS A 802 -5.96 -12.23 12.43
C LYS A 802 -4.98 -11.14 12.86
#